data_AF-A0A9D7N8T8-F1
#
_entry.id   AF-A0A9D7N8T8-F1
#
_cell.length_a   1.000
_cell.length_b   1.000
_cell.length_c   1.000
_cell.angle_alpha   90.00
_cell.angle_beta   90.00
_cell.angle_gamma   90.00
#
_symmetry.space_group_name_H-M   'P 1'
#
loop_
_entity.id
_entity.type
_entity.pdbx_description
1 polymer ?
#
loop_
_entity_poly.entity_id
_entity_poly.type
_entity_poly.pdbx_seq_one_letter_code
_entity_poly.pdbx_strand_id
1 'polypeptide(L)'
;MSPRLRSSLTLLCGLAAWGAAALLLARFLFGTALHPGEPLRGAWSPLGAVLCAGALALALFGRACLRRGDDGEPDGAPLALSRRAERRLTALALALHVLLAAAMSWDLPLFEGPDESTHFDYARYVAREGELPSLHVDGRLLERDVAIDQKIQPPLYYLLLAPALRAIGATHWSTFYRLSPPRDATDWPARWDAAKYLHGPDELAPYANDVRALHLLRLTGIAFTLLGLLGLRRALRALRVPRATTCLAIALLALLPQLLHLAGVISNDLPAIAASAWAAAIALRWLRRGELRAHDALSLGALLGLACLAKLSGFVLLAWMGCVGIAFLVRHARARALLKSSALVLAGFALSSGWYWAANTLRYGHPLQNWVYQTHYQATGDVGLDAWTHWGVLLPGTFGLSFFCDLGWMAAWPEPPALIALACILALPLVALCSRRGLDASFARAATPRLLVLALLVLAWIAQLRFYASVFQPQGRHHFPFLVAYALPLACALEALRFDLGRRAARAAYLALPLAALLFALHAWLGVQREQFAPLNRVETPWLAITDAHARGAAHAAIEVLEPSADERCAAAPTLRWRAEPGERYSIEIGLDGSFDGPSWSRSRRVVRTFEDLGLELEGDRFAIPPEAWTALFPEGRAVVWRVRRLDPVRHGTLVASEPRRLTRVP
;
A
#
# COMPACT_ATOMS: atom_id res chain seq x y z
N MET A 1 41.17 4.99 11.57
CA MET A 1 41.32 5.30 10.13
C MET A 1 41.87 6.70 9.92
N SER A 2 42.91 6.85 9.08
CA SER A 2 43.45 8.17 8.74
C SER A 2 42.42 9.03 7.97
N PRO A 3 42.50 10.38 8.00
CA PRO A 3 41.61 11.25 7.23
C PRO A 3 41.62 10.95 5.73
N ARG A 4 42.80 10.59 5.19
CA ARG A 4 42.99 10.21 3.78
C ARG A 4 42.27 8.91 3.42
N LEU A 5 42.33 7.87 4.28
CA LEU A 5 41.63 6.62 4.03
C LEU A 5 40.10 6.80 4.05
N ARG A 6 39.60 7.72 4.89
CA ARG A 6 38.17 8.08 4.97
C ARG A 6 37.70 8.86 3.76
N SER A 7 38.43 9.91 3.34
CA SER A 7 38.09 10.64 2.12
C SER A 7 38.11 9.74 0.88
N SER A 8 39.04 8.79 0.80
CA SER A 8 39.08 7.82 -0.29
C SER A 8 37.89 6.87 -0.26
N LEU A 9 37.50 6.36 0.92
CA LEU A 9 36.32 5.51 1.06
C LEU A 9 35.00 6.25 0.77
N THR A 10 34.85 7.49 1.22
CA THR A 10 33.62 8.28 0.95
C THR A 10 33.55 8.75 -0.51
N LEU A 11 34.70 9.05 -1.15
CA LEU A 11 34.78 9.29 -2.59
C LEU A 11 34.44 8.03 -3.38
N LEU A 12 34.96 6.87 -2.98
CA LEU A 12 34.59 5.55 -3.52
C LEU A 12 33.08 5.30 -3.35
N CYS A 13 32.48 5.70 -2.24
CA CYS A 13 31.03 5.59 -2.02
C CYS A 13 30.21 6.54 -2.89
N GLY A 14 30.66 7.79 -3.09
CA GLY A 14 30.04 8.72 -4.03
C GLY A 14 30.12 8.20 -5.47
N LEU A 15 31.29 7.67 -5.86
CA LEU A 15 31.50 6.98 -7.12
C LEU A 15 30.67 5.70 -7.23
N ALA A 16 30.43 4.98 -6.13
CA ALA A 16 29.57 3.80 -6.09
C ALA A 16 28.08 4.19 -6.25
N ALA A 17 27.64 5.32 -5.69
CA ALA A 17 26.28 5.82 -5.92
C ALA A 17 26.08 6.26 -7.39
N TRP A 18 27.09 6.90 -7.99
CA TRP A 18 27.12 7.19 -9.42
C TRP A 18 27.21 5.92 -10.27
N GLY A 19 28.00 4.94 -9.84
CA GLY A 19 28.14 3.63 -10.49
C GLY A 19 26.84 2.83 -10.44
N ALA A 20 26.14 2.83 -9.31
CA ALA A 20 24.81 2.22 -9.17
C ALA A 20 23.77 2.93 -10.03
N ALA A 21 23.78 4.27 -10.05
CA ALA A 21 22.92 5.05 -10.95
C ALA A 21 23.24 4.78 -12.42
N ALA A 22 24.52 4.65 -12.78
CA ALA A 22 24.98 4.32 -14.13
C ALA A 22 24.66 2.87 -14.52
N LEU A 23 24.71 1.91 -13.58
CA LEU A 23 24.29 0.52 -13.78
C LEU A 23 22.78 0.41 -13.97
N LEU A 24 21.99 1.14 -13.17
CA LEU A 24 20.54 1.23 -13.33
C LEU A 24 20.18 1.92 -14.65
N LEU A 25 20.89 2.98 -15.02
CA LEU A 25 20.73 3.67 -16.30
C LEU A 25 21.16 2.79 -17.49
N ALA A 26 22.25 2.03 -17.38
CA ALA A 26 22.69 1.10 -18.40
C ALA A 26 21.71 -0.07 -18.55
N ARG A 27 21.22 -0.66 -17.45
CA ARG A 27 20.13 -1.65 -17.51
C ARG A 27 18.84 -1.07 -18.09
N PHE A 28 18.51 0.17 -17.78
CA PHE A 28 17.36 0.86 -18.37
C PHE A 28 17.54 1.10 -19.87
N LEU A 29 18.72 1.51 -20.33
CA LEU A 29 19.00 1.81 -21.73
C LEU A 29 19.24 0.55 -22.59
N PHE A 30 19.78 -0.52 -22.00
CA PHE A 30 20.23 -1.72 -22.72
C PHE A 30 19.48 -3.00 -22.34
N GLY A 31 18.77 -3.03 -21.21
CA GLY A 31 17.99 -4.19 -20.74
C GLY A 31 16.54 -4.18 -21.20
N THR A 32 15.95 -3.00 -21.46
CA THR A 32 14.61 -2.90 -22.06
C THR A 32 14.70 -2.91 -23.58
N ALA A 33 15.23 -4.00 -24.16
CA ALA A 33 14.79 -4.39 -25.49
C ALA A 33 13.30 -4.74 -25.38
N LEU A 34 12.45 -3.70 -25.34
CA LEU A 34 11.03 -3.79 -25.63
C LEU A 34 10.94 -4.62 -26.90
N HIS A 35 10.13 -5.69 -26.86
CA HIS A 35 9.93 -6.60 -27.98
C HIS A 35 9.90 -5.83 -29.31
N PRO A 36 10.68 -6.25 -30.32
CA PRO A 36 10.69 -5.58 -31.61
C PRO A 36 9.30 -5.72 -32.25
N GLY A 37 8.47 -4.69 -32.15
CA GLY A 37 7.15 -4.68 -32.79
C GLY A 37 6.05 -3.82 -32.16
N GLU A 38 6.13 -3.41 -30.90
CA GLU A 38 5.08 -2.54 -30.33
C GLU A 38 5.35 -1.06 -30.60
N PRO A 39 4.48 -0.36 -31.36
CA PRO A 39 4.64 1.07 -31.56
C PRO A 39 4.26 1.81 -30.27
N LEU A 40 5.17 2.68 -29.80
CA LEU A 40 4.91 3.74 -28.82
C LEU A 40 3.90 4.75 -29.40
N ARG A 41 2.64 4.36 -29.59
CA ARG A 41 1.56 5.21 -30.11
C ARG A 41 0.64 5.61 -28.97
N GLY A 42 0.70 6.89 -28.60
CA GLY A 42 -0.29 7.54 -27.72
C GLY A 42 0.33 8.63 -26.86
N ALA A 43 0.10 9.88 -27.23
CA ALA A 43 0.68 11.07 -26.61
C ALA A 43 0.32 11.19 -25.11
N TRP A 44 1.35 11.48 -24.29
CA TRP A 44 1.34 11.58 -22.81
C TRP A 44 1.28 10.25 -22.05
N SER A 45 2.27 9.38 -22.23
CA SER A 45 2.47 8.29 -21.26
C SER A 45 2.82 8.87 -19.88
N PRO A 46 2.30 8.28 -18.77
CA PRO A 46 2.72 8.64 -17.41
C PRO A 46 4.25 8.65 -17.26
N LEU A 47 4.94 7.78 -18.00
CA LEU A 47 6.39 7.74 -18.12
C LEU A 47 6.98 9.04 -18.69
N GLY A 48 6.44 9.56 -19.79
CA GLY A 48 6.89 10.84 -20.36
C GLY A 48 6.71 12.00 -19.37
N ALA A 49 5.59 12.04 -18.65
CA ALA A 49 5.36 13.04 -17.60
C ALA A 49 6.36 12.93 -16.44
N VAL A 50 6.66 11.71 -15.98
CA VAL A 50 7.64 11.45 -14.91
C VAL A 50 9.06 11.83 -15.36
N LEU A 51 9.46 11.48 -16.58
CA LEU A 51 10.77 11.84 -17.13
C LEU A 51 10.93 13.37 -17.28
N CYS A 52 9.92 14.06 -17.80
CA CYS A 52 9.91 15.53 -17.86
C CYS A 52 9.98 16.17 -16.47
N ALA A 53 9.24 15.64 -15.48
CA ALA A 53 9.27 16.11 -14.11
C ALA A 53 10.64 15.86 -13.44
N GLY A 54 11.29 14.72 -13.72
CA GLY A 54 12.65 14.42 -13.27
C GLY A 54 13.69 15.37 -13.87
N ALA A 55 13.62 15.66 -15.17
CA ALA A 55 14.48 16.64 -15.82
C ALA A 55 14.27 18.06 -15.25
N LEU A 56 13.02 18.44 -15.00
CA LEU A 56 12.69 19.70 -14.31
C LEU A 56 13.25 19.74 -12.88
N ALA A 57 13.28 18.60 -12.18
CA ALA A 57 13.86 18.48 -10.83
C ALA A 57 15.35 18.74 -10.83
N LEU A 58 16.06 18.09 -11.76
CA LEU A 58 17.48 18.28 -11.95
C LEU A 58 17.79 19.76 -12.27
N ALA A 59 17.01 20.37 -13.16
CA ALA A 59 17.17 21.77 -13.56
C ALA A 59 16.87 22.77 -12.42
N LEU A 60 15.78 22.57 -11.67
CA LEU A 60 15.39 23.44 -10.56
C LEU A 60 16.34 23.31 -9.36
N PHE A 61 16.77 22.10 -9.04
CA PHE A 61 17.73 21.85 -7.96
C PHE A 61 19.12 22.36 -8.33
N GLY A 62 19.57 22.09 -9.55
CA GLY A 62 20.80 22.65 -10.12
C GLY A 62 20.80 24.17 -10.01
N ARG A 63 19.77 24.86 -10.50
CA ARG A 63 19.66 26.33 -10.39
C ARG A 63 19.57 26.83 -8.94
N ALA A 64 18.95 26.09 -8.03
CA ALA A 64 18.83 26.48 -6.62
C ALA A 64 20.15 26.31 -5.83
N CYS A 65 20.96 25.31 -6.17
CA CYS A 65 22.27 25.04 -5.58
C CYS A 65 23.42 25.79 -6.25
N LEU A 66 23.21 26.29 -7.48
CA LEU A 66 24.19 27.07 -8.26
C LEU A 66 24.13 28.59 -7.99
N ARG A 67 23.22 29.09 -7.14
CA ARG A 67 23.41 30.43 -6.58
C ARG A 67 24.68 30.38 -5.73
N ARG A 68 25.78 30.92 -6.28
CA ARG A 68 27.08 31.10 -5.64
C ARG A 68 26.85 31.47 -4.17
N GLY A 69 27.13 30.54 -3.27
CA GLY A 69 27.52 30.95 -1.93
C GLY A 69 28.86 31.62 -2.15
N ASP A 70 29.01 32.86 -1.68
CA ASP A 70 30.29 33.56 -1.73
C ASP A 70 31.40 32.61 -1.29
N ASP A 71 32.52 32.63 -2.01
CA ASP A 71 33.71 31.83 -1.76
C ASP A 71 34.36 32.12 -0.38
N GLY A 72 33.70 32.90 0.48
CA GLY A 72 34.12 33.28 1.83
C GLY A 72 33.33 32.68 3.00
N GLU A 73 32.29 31.86 2.79
CA GLU A 73 31.65 31.17 3.93
C GLU A 73 32.46 29.94 4.40
N PRO A 74 32.57 29.70 5.73
CA PRO A 74 33.37 28.61 6.28
C PRO A 74 32.93 27.24 5.76
N ASP A 75 33.91 26.37 5.49
CA ASP A 75 33.66 24.95 5.17
C ASP A 75 32.89 24.30 6.32
N GLY A 76 31.66 23.85 6.04
CA GLY A 76 30.76 23.26 7.04
C GLY A 76 29.42 23.98 7.25
N ALA A 77 29.22 25.21 6.76
CA ALA A 77 27.91 25.87 6.88
C ALA A 77 26.80 25.13 6.09
N PRO A 78 25.55 25.06 6.59
CA PRO A 78 24.45 24.38 5.90
C PRO A 78 24.24 24.93 4.49
N LEU A 79 23.89 24.06 3.53
CA LEU A 79 23.55 24.50 2.17
C LEU A 79 22.37 25.49 2.23
N ALA A 80 22.64 26.75 1.87
CA ALA A 80 21.66 27.81 1.88
C ALA A 80 20.62 27.59 0.78
N LEU A 81 19.41 27.17 1.18
CA LEU A 81 18.26 27.03 0.28
C LEU A 81 17.24 28.12 0.56
N SER A 82 16.92 28.92 -0.45
CA SER A 82 15.86 29.94 -0.34
C SER A 82 14.50 29.29 -0.04
N ARG A 83 13.61 30.00 0.67
CA ARG A 83 12.25 29.51 0.95
C ARG A 83 11.47 29.18 -0.32
N ARG A 84 11.70 29.92 -1.42
CA ARG A 84 11.04 29.71 -2.71
C ARG A 84 11.54 28.42 -3.38
N ALA A 85 12.85 28.17 -3.36
CA ALA A 85 13.43 26.94 -3.86
C ALA A 85 12.99 25.72 -3.04
N GLU A 86 13.01 25.83 -1.71
CA GLU A 86 12.49 24.81 -0.79
C GLU A 86 11.04 24.40 -1.15
N ARG A 87 10.16 25.38 -1.34
CA ARG A 87 8.76 25.12 -1.72
C ARG A 87 8.64 24.41 -3.07
N ARG A 88 9.38 24.86 -4.09
CA ARG A 88 9.34 24.26 -5.43
C ARG A 88 9.86 22.83 -5.44
N LEU A 89 10.97 22.57 -4.77
CA LEU A 89 11.58 21.24 -4.71
C LEU A 89 10.70 20.26 -3.92
N THR A 90 10.14 20.68 -2.79
CA THR A 90 9.16 19.84 -2.09
C THR A 90 7.92 19.60 -2.95
N ALA A 91 7.36 20.63 -3.60
CA ALA A 91 6.19 20.45 -4.45
C ALA A 91 6.46 19.46 -5.59
N LEU A 92 7.66 19.50 -6.17
CA LEU A 92 8.08 18.58 -7.21
C LEU A 92 8.26 17.14 -6.71
N ALA A 93 8.90 16.94 -5.55
CA ALA A 93 9.01 15.63 -4.93
C ALA A 93 7.62 15.02 -4.64
N LEU A 94 6.67 15.84 -4.18
CA LEU A 94 5.29 15.42 -3.96
C LEU A 94 4.56 15.13 -5.29
N ALA A 95 4.77 15.95 -6.33
CA ALA A 95 4.19 15.69 -7.64
C ALA A 95 4.71 14.39 -8.26
N LEU A 96 6.02 14.13 -8.16
CA LEU A 96 6.62 12.85 -8.57
C LEU A 96 6.04 11.68 -7.78
N HIS A 97 5.83 11.84 -6.47
CA HIS A 97 5.19 10.82 -5.64
C HIS A 97 3.77 10.50 -6.13
N VAL A 98 2.95 11.52 -6.41
CA VAL A 98 1.59 11.32 -6.96
C VAL A 98 1.63 10.60 -8.30
N LEU A 99 2.48 11.06 -9.22
CA LEU A 99 2.56 10.50 -10.57
C LEU A 99 3.02 9.04 -10.54
N LEU A 100 4.07 8.73 -9.77
CA LEU A 100 4.59 7.37 -9.64
C LEU A 100 3.62 6.46 -8.87
N ALA A 101 3.03 6.93 -7.77
CA ALA A 101 2.04 6.14 -7.02
C ALA A 101 0.80 5.85 -7.86
N ALA A 102 0.30 6.83 -8.62
CA ALA A 102 -0.82 6.63 -9.54
C ALA A 102 -0.45 5.65 -10.67
N ALA A 103 0.76 5.75 -11.22
CA ALA A 103 1.22 4.84 -12.27
C ALA A 103 1.42 3.40 -11.77
N MET A 104 2.00 3.23 -10.57
CA MET A 104 2.08 1.93 -9.91
C MET A 104 0.68 1.39 -9.54
N SER A 105 -0.25 2.24 -9.10
CA SER A 105 -1.63 1.86 -8.81
C SER A 105 -2.41 1.41 -10.04
N TRP A 106 -2.09 2.00 -11.20
CA TRP A 106 -2.69 1.69 -12.50
C TRP A 106 -2.19 0.35 -13.05
N ASP A 107 -0.89 0.09 -12.95
CA ASP A 107 -0.27 -1.16 -13.42
C ASP A 107 -0.37 -2.31 -12.39
N LEU A 108 -0.87 -2.06 -11.18
CA LEU A 108 -1.06 -3.10 -10.16
C LEU A 108 -2.45 -3.73 -10.32
N PRO A 109 -2.54 -5.04 -10.56
CA PRO A 109 -3.81 -5.74 -10.62
C PRO A 109 -4.63 -5.63 -9.33
N LEU A 110 -5.92 -5.92 -9.40
CA LEU A 110 -6.83 -5.85 -8.26
C LEU A 110 -6.34 -6.76 -7.13
N PHE A 111 -6.32 -6.22 -5.91
CA PHE A 111 -6.07 -6.96 -4.68
C PHE A 111 -4.67 -7.57 -4.50
N GLU A 112 -3.75 -7.40 -5.44
CA GLU A 112 -2.34 -7.75 -5.24
C GLU A 112 -1.67 -6.89 -4.15
N GLY A 113 -2.27 -5.76 -3.78
CA GLY A 113 -1.86 -4.99 -2.61
C GLY A 113 -1.95 -5.81 -1.31
N PRO A 114 -1.07 -5.52 -0.33
CA PRO A 114 -1.00 -6.33 0.87
C PRO A 114 -2.26 -6.16 1.73
N ASP A 115 -3.00 -7.26 1.89
CA ASP A 115 -4.32 -7.36 2.56
C ASP A 115 -5.43 -6.51 1.91
N GLU A 116 -5.26 -6.08 0.66
CA GLU A 116 -6.11 -5.08 0.01
C GLU A 116 -7.58 -5.52 -0.13
N SER A 117 -7.83 -6.76 -0.56
CA SER A 117 -9.18 -7.34 -0.67
C SER A 117 -9.94 -7.28 0.64
N THR A 118 -9.28 -7.69 1.73
CA THR A 118 -9.90 -7.71 3.06
C THR A 118 -10.18 -6.31 3.62
N HIS A 119 -9.37 -5.30 3.27
CA HIS A 119 -9.66 -3.90 3.59
C HIS A 119 -10.83 -3.36 2.77
N PHE A 120 -10.91 -3.73 1.50
CA PHE A 120 -12.02 -3.40 0.61
C PHE A 120 -13.33 -4.02 1.11
N ASP A 121 -13.35 -5.31 1.46
CA ASP A 121 -14.53 -6.01 1.96
C ASP A 121 -15.07 -5.38 3.25
N TYR A 122 -14.19 -4.99 4.17
CA TYR A 122 -14.60 -4.26 5.38
C TYR A 122 -15.27 -2.93 4.98
N ALA A 123 -14.61 -2.10 4.17
CA ALA A 123 -15.19 -0.83 3.73
C ALA A 123 -16.54 -1.01 3.02
N ARG A 124 -16.67 -2.05 2.18
CA ARG A 124 -17.92 -2.43 1.49
C ARG A 124 -19.02 -2.84 2.47
N TYR A 125 -18.69 -3.65 3.48
CA TYR A 125 -19.64 -4.03 4.53
C TYR A 125 -20.19 -2.79 5.25
N VAL A 126 -19.31 -1.88 5.70
CA VAL A 126 -19.73 -0.62 6.35
C VAL A 126 -20.55 0.26 5.41
N ALA A 127 -20.23 0.24 4.11
CA ALA A 127 -20.96 0.99 3.11
C ALA A 127 -22.40 0.48 2.93
N ARG A 128 -22.60 -0.84 2.96
CA ARG A 128 -23.88 -1.53 2.77
C ARG A 128 -24.74 -1.54 4.03
N GLU A 129 -24.18 -2.04 5.12
CA GLU A 129 -24.92 -2.31 6.35
C GLU A 129 -25.08 -1.06 7.22
N GLY A 130 -24.24 -0.05 7.03
CA GLY A 130 -24.22 1.13 7.89
C GLY A 130 -23.69 0.86 9.31
N GLU A 131 -23.21 -0.36 9.57
CA GLU A 131 -22.71 -0.82 10.86
C GLU A 131 -21.29 -1.37 10.76
N LEU A 132 -20.60 -1.47 11.91
CA LEU A 132 -19.30 -2.13 11.98
C LEU A 132 -19.48 -3.66 12.08
N PRO A 133 -18.68 -4.47 11.37
CA PRO A 133 -18.73 -5.92 11.49
C PRO A 133 -18.58 -6.37 12.94
N SER A 134 -19.42 -7.31 13.37
CA SER A 134 -19.32 -7.87 14.73
C SER A 134 -18.36 -9.06 14.79
N LEU A 135 -17.80 -9.29 15.99
CA LEU A 135 -17.19 -10.57 16.34
C LEU A 135 -18.23 -11.65 16.71
N HIS A 136 -19.49 -11.29 16.94
CA HIS A 136 -20.56 -12.23 17.31
C HIS A 136 -21.57 -12.42 16.18
N VAL A 137 -22.05 -13.65 16.01
CA VAL A 137 -23.27 -13.99 15.23
C VAL A 137 -24.14 -14.86 16.13
N ASP A 138 -25.44 -14.54 16.23
CA ASP A 138 -26.42 -15.26 17.07
C ASP A 138 -25.99 -15.45 18.53
N GLY A 139 -25.33 -14.44 19.12
CA GLY A 139 -24.88 -14.45 20.50
C GLY A 139 -23.65 -15.33 20.79
N ARG A 140 -23.02 -15.91 19.76
CA ARG A 140 -21.77 -16.67 19.87
C ARG A 140 -20.64 -15.94 19.17
N LEU A 141 -19.43 -16.00 19.74
CA LEU A 141 -18.22 -15.56 19.03
C LEU A 141 -18.13 -16.42 17.76
N LEU A 142 -17.92 -15.77 16.61
CA LEU A 142 -17.80 -16.42 15.31
C LEU A 142 -16.94 -17.71 15.41
N GLU A 143 -17.24 -18.79 14.68
CA GLU A 143 -16.13 -19.66 14.23
C GLU A 143 -15.33 -18.85 13.19
N ARG A 144 -14.12 -19.23 12.79
CA ARG A 144 -13.26 -18.43 11.90
C ARG A 144 -13.93 -18.19 10.53
N ASP A 145 -14.90 -17.29 10.46
CA ASP A 145 -15.77 -17.06 9.33
C ASP A 145 -15.04 -16.07 8.43
N VAL A 146 -14.63 -16.60 7.29
CA VAL A 146 -13.53 -16.15 6.42
C VAL A 146 -13.88 -14.87 5.64
N ALA A 147 -15.09 -14.34 5.79
CA ALA A 147 -15.63 -13.30 4.91
C ALA A 147 -14.94 -11.92 5.03
N ILE A 148 -14.46 -11.52 6.22
CA ILE A 148 -13.76 -10.23 6.43
C ILE A 148 -12.62 -10.42 7.45
N ASP A 149 -11.43 -10.78 6.97
CA ASP A 149 -10.26 -11.06 7.84
C ASP A 149 -9.84 -9.84 8.67
N GLN A 150 -9.93 -8.63 8.09
CA GLN A 150 -9.51 -7.39 8.75
C GLN A 150 -10.58 -6.79 9.68
N LYS A 151 -11.69 -7.48 9.97
CA LYS A 151 -12.74 -7.00 10.88
C LYS A 151 -12.23 -6.66 12.29
N ILE A 152 -11.13 -7.28 12.68
CA ILE A 152 -10.43 -7.06 13.95
C ILE A 152 -9.67 -5.72 14.03
N GLN A 153 -9.54 -5.01 12.90
CA GLN A 153 -8.85 -3.72 12.83
C GLN A 153 -9.77 -2.57 13.27
N PRO A 154 -9.19 -1.51 13.87
CA PRO A 154 -9.92 -0.27 14.14
C PRO A 154 -10.50 0.38 12.86
N PRO A 155 -11.63 1.11 12.95
CA PRO A 155 -12.52 1.32 11.80
C PRO A 155 -12.27 2.58 10.95
N LEU A 156 -11.29 3.44 11.28
CA LEU A 156 -11.19 4.78 10.68
C LEU A 156 -11.17 4.74 9.16
N TYR A 157 -10.33 3.88 8.58
CA TYR A 157 -10.15 3.87 7.14
C TYR A 157 -11.42 3.43 6.41
N TYR A 158 -12.11 2.42 6.94
CA TYR A 158 -13.32 1.87 6.37
C TYR A 158 -14.50 2.86 6.49
N LEU A 159 -14.59 3.57 7.61
CA LEU A 159 -15.57 4.66 7.78
C LEU A 159 -15.34 5.81 6.79
N LEU A 160 -14.08 6.09 6.42
CA LEU A 160 -13.75 7.11 5.43
C LEU A 160 -14.02 6.65 4.00
N LEU A 161 -13.85 5.37 3.69
CA LEU A 161 -14.11 4.81 2.37
C LEU A 161 -15.60 4.53 2.10
N ALA A 162 -16.38 4.18 3.12
CA ALA A 162 -17.78 3.80 2.96
C ALA A 162 -18.65 4.83 2.22
N PRO A 163 -18.56 6.15 2.48
CA PRO A 163 -19.28 7.16 1.69
C PRO A 163 -18.84 7.21 0.23
N ALA A 164 -17.54 7.03 -0.05
CA ALA A 164 -17.02 7.03 -1.41
C ALA A 164 -17.53 5.81 -2.19
N LEU A 165 -17.56 4.64 -1.56
CA LEU A 165 -18.14 3.41 -2.12
C LEU A 165 -19.61 3.57 -2.49
N ARG A 166 -20.42 4.18 -1.60
CA ARG A 166 -21.82 4.50 -1.90
C ARG A 166 -21.96 5.48 -3.06
N ALA A 167 -21.14 6.53 -3.09
CA ALA A 167 -21.22 7.56 -4.12
C ALA A 167 -20.88 7.04 -5.53
N ILE A 168 -19.98 6.05 -5.63
CA ILE A 168 -19.58 5.45 -6.92
C ILE A 168 -20.37 4.18 -7.27
N GLY A 169 -21.38 3.79 -6.48
CA GLY A 169 -22.20 2.59 -6.72
C GLY A 169 -21.49 1.26 -6.45
N ALA A 170 -20.28 1.27 -5.90
CA ALA A 170 -19.46 0.06 -5.67
C ALA A 170 -19.79 -0.68 -4.36
N THR A 171 -21.00 -0.51 -3.85
CA THR A 171 -21.51 -1.33 -2.74
C THR A 171 -21.89 -2.74 -3.22
N HIS A 172 -22.30 -2.88 -4.48
CA HIS A 172 -22.68 -4.15 -5.10
C HIS A 172 -21.58 -4.61 -6.05
N TRP A 173 -20.64 -5.37 -5.52
CA TRP A 173 -19.47 -5.87 -6.25
C TRP A 173 -19.81 -7.13 -7.05
N SER A 174 -19.37 -7.22 -8.29
CA SER A 174 -19.65 -8.31 -9.25
C SER A 174 -18.40 -9.06 -9.67
N THR A 175 -17.22 -8.42 -9.61
CA THR A 175 -15.93 -9.03 -9.95
C THR A 175 -15.46 -9.98 -8.84
N PHE A 176 -15.52 -11.29 -9.05
CA PHE A 176 -14.87 -12.20 -8.10
C PHE A 176 -13.36 -12.20 -8.33
N TYR A 177 -12.62 -12.48 -7.26
CA TYR A 177 -11.18 -12.64 -7.29
C TYR A 177 -10.84 -14.00 -6.71
N ARG A 178 -10.14 -14.79 -7.51
CA ARG A 178 -9.75 -16.14 -7.16
C ARG A 178 -8.29 -16.20 -6.79
N LEU A 179 -7.98 -16.85 -5.67
CA LEU A 179 -6.60 -17.12 -5.30
C LEU A 179 -5.92 -18.00 -6.36
N SER A 180 -4.71 -17.61 -6.75
CA SER A 180 -3.83 -18.44 -7.57
C SER A 180 -3.52 -19.74 -6.84
N PRO A 181 -3.46 -20.89 -7.54
CA PRO A 181 -3.01 -22.14 -6.95
C PRO A 181 -1.60 -21.96 -6.36
N PRO A 182 -1.37 -22.33 -5.08
CA PRO A 182 -0.03 -22.19 -4.50
C PRO A 182 0.96 -23.10 -5.24
N ARG A 183 2.13 -22.57 -5.61
CA ARG A 183 3.17 -23.30 -6.36
C ARG A 183 3.85 -24.38 -5.51
N ASP A 184 4.22 -24.02 -4.28
CA ASP A 184 4.70 -24.94 -3.24
C ASP A 184 4.27 -24.40 -1.87
N ALA A 185 3.55 -25.22 -1.08
CA ALA A 185 2.87 -24.75 0.13
C ALA A 185 3.80 -24.58 1.35
N THR A 186 5.03 -25.11 1.27
CA THR A 186 5.94 -25.30 2.40
C THR A 186 7.05 -24.26 2.50
N ASP A 187 7.31 -23.47 1.44
CA ASP A 187 8.49 -22.60 1.38
C ASP A 187 8.09 -21.11 1.41
N TRP A 188 8.07 -20.51 2.60
CA TRP A 188 7.84 -19.07 2.76
C TRP A 188 9.17 -18.31 2.66
N PRO A 189 9.31 -17.26 1.83
CA PRO A 189 8.27 -16.53 1.08
C PRO A 189 8.05 -17.01 -0.37
N ALA A 190 8.79 -18.02 -0.84
CA ALA A 190 8.75 -18.53 -2.22
C ALA A 190 7.36 -19.00 -2.70
N ARG A 191 6.44 -19.25 -1.76
CA ARG A 191 5.00 -19.51 -1.99
C ARG A 191 4.36 -18.50 -2.96
N TRP A 192 4.82 -17.25 -2.99
CA TRP A 192 4.23 -16.16 -3.79
C TRP A 192 5.14 -15.58 -4.88
N ASP A 193 6.10 -16.33 -5.42
CA ASP A 193 6.80 -15.98 -6.69
C ASP A 193 5.84 -15.74 -7.89
N ALA A 194 4.53 -15.92 -7.70
CA ALA A 194 3.47 -15.60 -8.65
C ALA A 194 2.42 -14.68 -8.01
N ALA A 195 1.63 -14.00 -8.86
CA ALA A 195 0.49 -13.19 -8.44
C ALA A 195 -0.43 -13.95 -7.47
N LYS A 196 -0.87 -13.28 -6.41
CA LYS A 196 -1.71 -13.89 -5.37
C LYS A 196 -3.08 -14.29 -5.91
N TYR A 197 -3.60 -13.50 -6.84
CA TYR A 197 -4.88 -13.70 -7.49
C TYR A 197 -4.71 -14.03 -8.97
N LEU A 198 -5.72 -14.70 -9.51
CA LEU A 198 -5.89 -14.86 -10.95
C LEU A 198 -6.51 -13.58 -11.51
N HIS A 199 -5.91 -13.06 -12.58
CA HIS A 199 -6.33 -11.81 -13.20
C HIS A 199 -6.87 -12.05 -14.61
N GLY A 200 -7.90 -11.28 -14.98
CA GLY A 200 -8.61 -11.40 -16.25
C GLY A 200 -8.54 -10.14 -17.12
N PRO A 201 -9.14 -10.16 -18.33
CA PRO A 201 -9.16 -9.03 -19.25
C PRO A 201 -9.92 -7.82 -18.73
N ASP A 202 -10.76 -7.98 -17.72
CA ASP A 202 -11.53 -6.90 -17.10
C ASP A 202 -10.63 -5.86 -16.42
N GLU A 203 -9.43 -6.32 -16.04
CA GLU A 203 -8.35 -5.51 -15.51
C GLU A 203 -7.45 -4.93 -16.62
N LEU A 204 -7.87 -5.00 -17.89
CA LEU A 204 -7.22 -4.33 -19.02
C LEU A 204 -8.07 -3.15 -19.50
N ALA A 205 -7.43 -2.14 -20.09
CA ALA A 205 -8.16 -0.99 -20.62
C ALA A 205 -8.99 -1.37 -21.87
N PRO A 206 -10.26 -0.92 -21.98
CA PRO A 206 -11.01 -0.15 -20.99
C PRO A 206 -11.44 -1.02 -19.80
N TYR A 207 -11.13 -0.59 -18.57
CA TYR A 207 -11.43 -1.34 -17.36
C TYR A 207 -12.93 -1.51 -17.12
N ALA A 208 -13.37 -2.63 -16.56
CA ALA A 208 -14.75 -2.81 -16.07
C ALA A 208 -15.14 -1.80 -14.95
N ASN A 209 -16.44 -1.58 -14.70
CA ASN A 209 -16.93 -0.63 -13.70
C ASN A 209 -16.33 -0.84 -12.32
N ASP A 210 -16.34 -2.09 -11.85
CA ASP A 210 -15.83 -2.51 -10.55
C ASP A 210 -14.31 -2.22 -10.45
N VAL A 211 -13.56 -2.55 -11.50
CA VAL A 211 -12.11 -2.29 -11.59
C VAL A 211 -11.83 -0.79 -11.52
N ARG A 212 -12.59 0.03 -12.27
CA ARG A 212 -12.50 1.51 -12.22
C ARG A 212 -12.78 2.03 -10.82
N ALA A 213 -13.81 1.50 -10.14
CA ALA A 213 -14.16 1.89 -8.79
C ALA A 213 -13.01 1.60 -7.81
N LEU A 214 -12.34 0.45 -7.91
CA LEU A 214 -11.18 0.14 -7.07
C LEU A 214 -10.03 1.14 -7.30
N HIS A 215 -9.68 1.42 -8.56
CA HIS A 215 -8.63 2.41 -8.86
C HIS A 215 -8.98 3.81 -8.33
N LEU A 216 -10.24 4.23 -8.39
CA LEU A 216 -10.69 5.48 -7.79
C LEU A 216 -10.51 5.49 -6.27
N LEU A 217 -10.81 4.38 -5.59
CA LEU A 217 -10.60 4.27 -4.14
C LEU A 217 -9.11 4.30 -3.76
N ARG A 218 -8.24 3.69 -4.58
CA ARG A 218 -6.77 3.73 -4.38
C ARG A 218 -6.21 5.17 -4.38
N LEU A 219 -6.86 6.13 -5.04
CA LEU A 219 -6.47 7.55 -4.98
C LEU A 219 -6.52 8.14 -3.56
N THR A 220 -7.35 7.58 -2.67
CA THR A 220 -7.37 7.99 -1.25
C THR A 220 -6.05 7.71 -0.56
N GLY A 221 -5.37 6.62 -0.94
CA GLY A 221 -4.06 6.26 -0.42
C GLY A 221 -3.00 7.31 -0.71
N ILE A 222 -2.96 7.78 -1.97
CA ILE A 222 -2.09 8.87 -2.42
C ILE A 222 -2.34 10.15 -1.62
N ALA A 223 -3.61 10.49 -1.34
CA ALA A 223 -3.95 11.66 -0.54
C ALA A 223 -3.38 11.55 0.90
N PHE A 224 -3.50 10.37 1.53
CA PHE A 224 -2.96 10.17 2.88
C PHE A 224 -1.43 10.19 2.93
N THR A 225 -0.74 9.57 1.97
CA THR A 225 0.73 9.61 1.95
C THR A 225 1.25 11.02 1.68
N LEU A 226 0.58 11.82 0.84
CA LEU A 226 0.86 13.25 0.70
C LEU A 226 0.71 14.00 2.03
N LEU A 227 -0.39 13.80 2.75
CA LEU A 227 -0.61 14.40 4.06
C LEU A 227 0.47 13.97 5.07
N GLY A 228 0.87 12.69 5.03
CA GLY A 228 1.97 12.15 5.81
C GLY A 228 3.31 12.81 5.53
N LEU A 229 3.69 12.96 4.26
CA LEU A 229 4.93 13.64 3.84
C LEU A 229 4.93 15.13 4.23
N LEU A 230 3.78 15.80 4.19
CA LEU A 230 3.62 17.17 4.67
C LEU A 230 3.75 17.26 6.20
N GLY A 231 3.16 16.31 6.94
CA GLY A 231 3.34 16.17 8.39
C GLY A 231 4.80 15.92 8.77
N LEU A 232 5.46 15.03 8.03
CA LEU A 232 6.88 14.72 8.19
C LEU A 232 7.75 15.97 7.98
N ARG A 233 7.48 16.75 6.93
CA ARG A 233 8.15 18.05 6.71
C ARG A 233 8.01 18.93 7.95
N ARG A 234 6.81 19.05 8.51
CA ARG A 234 6.55 19.88 9.70
C ARG A 234 7.31 19.35 10.92
N ALA A 235 7.40 18.04 11.11
CA ALA A 235 8.18 17.41 12.17
C ALA A 235 9.69 17.70 12.03
N LEU A 236 10.27 17.50 10.85
CA LEU A 236 11.69 17.81 10.59
C LEU A 236 12.02 19.30 10.84
N ARG A 237 11.10 20.20 10.48
CA ARG A 237 11.24 21.64 10.79
C ARG A 237 11.15 21.93 12.29
N ALA A 238 10.33 21.18 13.04
CA ALA A 238 10.27 21.28 14.50
C ALA A 238 11.59 20.82 15.15
N LEU A 239 12.26 19.82 14.56
CA LEU A 239 13.59 19.33 14.94
C LEU A 239 14.75 20.25 14.47
N ARG A 240 14.42 21.38 13.84
CA ARG A 240 15.37 22.36 13.27
C ARG A 240 16.32 21.75 12.23
N VAL A 241 15.88 20.73 11.51
CA VAL A 241 16.63 20.20 10.37
C VAL A 241 16.76 21.30 9.29
N PRO A 242 17.96 21.50 8.69
CA PRO A 242 18.14 22.49 7.64
C PRO A 242 17.21 22.26 6.45
N ARG A 243 16.92 23.33 5.70
CA ARG A 243 15.92 23.29 4.61
C ARG A 243 16.31 22.31 3.50
N ALA A 244 17.57 22.36 3.06
CA ALA A 244 18.09 21.50 2.00
C ALA A 244 17.95 20.01 2.39
N THR A 245 18.41 19.65 3.59
CA THR A 245 18.30 18.30 4.16
C THR A 245 16.85 17.86 4.32
N THR A 246 15.97 18.77 4.77
CA THR A 246 14.54 18.47 4.90
C THR A 246 13.94 18.15 3.53
N CYS A 247 14.22 18.95 2.49
CA CYS A 247 13.76 18.68 1.13
C CYS A 247 14.31 17.35 0.60
N LEU A 248 15.59 17.08 0.82
CA LEU A 248 16.23 15.85 0.38
C LEU A 248 15.65 14.61 1.08
N ALA A 249 15.50 14.64 2.41
CA ALA A 249 14.89 13.54 3.16
C ALA A 249 13.45 13.27 2.72
N ILE A 250 12.65 14.32 2.46
CA ILE A 250 11.31 14.16 1.89
C ILE A 250 11.37 13.56 0.49
N ALA A 251 12.27 14.02 -0.38
CA ALA A 251 12.40 13.49 -1.73
C ALA A 251 12.77 12.00 -1.73
N LEU A 252 13.71 11.58 -0.88
CA LEU A 252 14.11 10.18 -0.77
C LEU A 252 12.96 9.29 -0.27
N LEU A 253 12.22 9.74 0.74
CA LEU A 253 11.09 8.96 1.28
C LEU A 253 9.88 8.99 0.35
N ALA A 254 9.62 10.10 -0.34
CA ALA A 254 8.55 10.23 -1.33
C ALA A 254 8.80 9.36 -2.58
N LEU A 255 10.06 9.08 -2.90
CA LEU A 255 10.47 8.21 -3.99
C LEU A 255 10.79 6.78 -3.51
N LEU A 256 10.48 6.44 -2.25
CA LEU A 256 10.71 5.10 -1.74
C LEU A 256 9.67 4.14 -2.35
N PRO A 257 10.08 3.08 -3.09
CA PRO A 257 9.13 2.23 -3.81
C PRO A 257 8.07 1.61 -2.93
N GLN A 258 8.43 1.18 -1.72
CA GLN A 258 7.43 0.65 -0.79
C GLN A 258 6.35 1.67 -0.44
N LEU A 259 6.71 2.93 -0.21
CA LEU A 259 5.73 3.97 0.10
C LEU A 259 4.89 4.32 -1.13
N LEU A 260 5.47 4.30 -2.33
CA LEU A 260 4.76 4.50 -3.60
C LEU A 260 3.75 3.37 -3.86
N HIS A 261 4.15 2.12 -3.64
CA HIS A 261 3.28 0.94 -3.77
C HIS A 261 2.15 0.99 -2.75
N LEU A 262 2.45 1.25 -1.47
CA LEU A 262 1.42 1.41 -0.43
C LEU A 262 0.45 2.55 -0.74
N ALA A 263 0.93 3.67 -1.30
CA ALA A 263 0.06 4.78 -1.71
C ALA A 263 -0.94 4.38 -2.80
N GLY A 264 -0.61 3.38 -3.62
CA GLY A 264 -1.41 2.89 -4.73
C GLY A 264 -2.37 1.75 -4.42
N VAL A 265 -2.54 1.37 -3.15
CA VAL A 265 -3.41 0.26 -2.70
C VAL A 265 -4.38 0.71 -1.60
N ILE A 266 -5.44 -0.07 -1.37
CA ILE A 266 -6.38 0.14 -0.26
C ILE A 266 -5.78 -0.45 1.03
N SER A 267 -5.31 0.41 1.94
CA SER A 267 -4.73 -0.02 3.22
C SER A 267 -4.98 0.95 4.39
N ASN A 268 -5.24 0.39 5.58
CA ASN A 268 -5.38 1.16 6.82
C ASN A 268 -4.07 1.77 7.34
N ASP A 269 -2.91 1.37 6.79
CA ASP A 269 -1.62 1.98 7.08
C ASP A 269 -1.59 3.46 6.69
N LEU A 270 -2.28 3.84 5.62
CA LEU A 270 -2.19 5.16 4.99
C LEU A 270 -2.70 6.29 5.89
N PRO A 271 -3.92 6.23 6.47
CA PRO A 271 -4.34 7.22 7.45
C PRO A 271 -3.48 7.20 8.73
N ALA A 272 -2.93 6.04 9.13
CA ALA A 272 -2.03 5.96 10.27
C ALA A 272 -0.71 6.73 10.03
N ILE A 273 -0.14 6.64 8.83
CA ILE A 273 1.03 7.44 8.40
C ILE A 273 0.74 8.94 8.53
N ALA A 274 -0.39 9.38 7.98
CA ALA A 274 -0.77 10.79 7.98
C ALA A 274 -0.96 11.32 9.41
N ALA A 275 -1.78 10.64 10.21
CA ALA A 275 -2.10 11.06 11.57
C ALA A 275 -0.86 11.09 12.48
N SER A 276 -0.03 10.04 12.39
CA SER A 276 1.19 9.92 13.20
C SER A 276 2.22 11.00 12.89
N ALA A 277 2.44 11.32 11.61
CA ALA A 277 3.38 12.35 11.20
C ALA A 277 2.97 13.75 11.69
N TRP A 278 1.67 14.07 11.63
CA TRP A 278 1.15 15.34 12.14
C TRP A 278 1.13 15.41 13.67
N ALA A 279 0.77 14.31 14.35
CA ALA A 279 0.84 14.23 15.81
C ALA A 279 2.27 14.48 16.30
N ALA A 280 3.26 13.82 15.69
CA ALA A 280 4.67 14.04 15.98
C ALA A 280 5.10 15.49 15.71
N ALA A 281 4.65 16.10 14.61
CA ALA A 281 4.97 17.49 14.30
C ALA A 281 4.44 18.48 15.36
N ILE A 282 3.22 18.27 15.86
CA ILE A 282 2.63 19.12 16.91
C ILE A 282 3.30 18.86 18.26
N ALA A 283 3.54 17.60 18.64
CA ALA A 283 4.21 17.24 19.88
C ALA A 283 5.64 17.79 19.97
N LEU A 284 6.43 17.70 18.90
CA LEU A 284 7.78 18.26 18.85
C LEU A 284 7.76 19.79 18.89
N ARG A 285 6.76 20.43 18.28
CA ARG A 285 6.54 21.88 18.40
C ARG A 285 6.18 22.28 19.83
N TRP A 286 5.34 21.50 20.50
CA TRP A 286 4.92 21.73 21.88
C TRP A 286 6.12 21.74 22.82
N LEU A 287 6.95 20.70 22.77
CA LEU A 287 8.18 20.61 23.56
C LEU A 287 9.12 21.79 23.30
N ARG A 288 9.21 22.24 22.04
CA ARG A 288 10.10 23.36 21.69
C ARG A 288 9.60 24.70 22.22
N ARG A 289 8.29 24.94 22.18
CA ARG A 289 7.68 26.23 22.57
C ARG A 289 7.40 26.34 24.07
N GLY A 290 7.25 25.22 24.77
CA GLY A 290 6.90 25.24 26.20
C GLY A 290 5.44 25.56 26.48
N GLU A 291 4.62 25.65 25.43
CA GLU A 291 3.19 25.92 25.48
C GLU A 291 2.50 25.35 24.23
N LEU A 292 1.23 25.01 24.38
CA LEU A 292 0.35 24.55 23.30
C LEU A 292 -0.91 25.40 23.33
N ARG A 293 -1.35 25.90 22.17
CA ARG A 293 -2.66 26.55 22.08
C ARG A 293 -3.74 25.50 22.25
N ALA A 294 -4.91 25.88 22.76
CA ALA A 294 -5.98 24.91 23.02
C ALA A 294 -6.38 24.11 21.77
N HIS A 295 -6.46 24.77 20.60
CA HIS A 295 -6.70 24.07 19.34
C HIS A 295 -5.57 23.10 18.97
N ASP A 296 -4.29 23.50 19.12
CA ASP A 296 -3.14 22.63 18.83
C ASP A 296 -3.18 21.38 19.76
N ALA A 297 -3.61 21.54 21.02
CA ALA A 297 -3.76 20.45 21.98
C ALA A 297 -4.90 19.49 21.63
N LEU A 298 -6.08 20.03 21.32
CA LEU A 298 -7.22 19.24 20.85
C LEU A 298 -6.89 18.52 19.54
N SER A 299 -6.23 19.19 18.59
CA SER A 299 -5.79 18.58 17.33
C SER A 299 -4.76 17.47 17.55
N LEU A 300 -3.80 17.65 18.47
CA LEU A 300 -2.86 16.59 18.83
C LEU A 300 -3.60 15.37 19.38
N GLY A 301 -4.53 15.58 20.32
CA GLY A 301 -5.39 14.52 20.85
C GLY A 301 -6.18 13.79 19.76
N ALA A 302 -6.85 14.57 18.90
CA ALA A 302 -7.65 14.03 17.81
C ALA A 302 -6.79 13.18 16.87
N LEU A 303 -5.60 13.67 16.47
CA LEU A 303 -4.66 12.93 15.61
C LEU A 303 -4.14 11.64 16.26
N LEU A 304 -3.88 11.65 17.58
CA LEU A 304 -3.50 10.43 18.30
C LEU A 304 -4.65 9.41 18.31
N GLY A 305 -5.88 9.86 18.53
CA GLY A 305 -7.06 8.99 18.49
C GLY A 305 -7.34 8.47 17.07
N LEU A 306 -7.18 9.31 16.04
CA LEU A 306 -7.29 8.90 14.64
C LEU A 306 -6.20 7.89 14.25
N ALA A 307 -4.96 8.06 14.73
CA ALA A 307 -3.91 7.08 14.50
C ALA A 307 -4.27 5.72 15.13
N CYS A 308 -4.82 5.71 16.35
CA CYS A 308 -5.27 4.49 17.02
C CYS A 308 -6.51 3.87 16.34
N LEU A 309 -7.42 4.69 15.80
CA LEU A 309 -8.57 4.22 15.01
C LEU A 309 -8.20 3.78 13.59
N ALA A 310 -7.03 4.14 13.07
CA ALA A 310 -6.51 3.61 11.82
C ALA A 310 -5.88 2.24 12.03
N LYS A 311 -5.01 2.12 13.04
CA LYS A 311 -4.25 0.90 13.33
C LYS A 311 -3.81 0.86 14.78
N LEU A 312 -3.76 -0.34 15.37
CA LEU A 312 -3.36 -0.52 16.77
C LEU A 312 -1.90 -0.08 17.04
N SER A 313 -1.04 -0.01 16.02
CA SER A 313 0.30 0.57 16.16
C SER A 313 0.27 2.05 16.58
N GLY A 314 -0.86 2.76 16.38
CA GLY A 314 -1.07 4.12 16.89
C GLY A 314 -0.90 4.25 18.41
N PHE A 315 -1.14 3.18 19.18
CA PHE A 315 -0.94 3.18 20.64
C PHE A 315 0.52 3.44 21.05
N VAL A 316 1.49 3.13 20.18
CA VAL A 316 2.91 3.47 20.37
C VAL A 316 3.10 4.98 20.56
N LEU A 317 2.30 5.81 19.87
CA LEU A 317 2.36 7.26 20.02
C LEU A 317 1.88 7.73 21.39
N LEU A 318 0.94 7.02 22.02
CA LEU A 318 0.48 7.36 23.37
C LEU A 318 1.59 7.10 24.40
N ALA A 319 2.28 5.96 24.28
CA ALA A 319 3.46 5.65 25.09
C ALA A 319 4.57 6.70 24.88
N TRP A 320 4.84 7.04 23.61
CA TRP A 320 5.78 8.10 23.27
C TRP A 320 5.38 9.48 23.83
N MET A 321 4.08 9.78 23.90
CA MET A 321 3.56 11.01 24.49
C MET A 321 3.88 11.14 25.98
N GLY A 322 3.96 10.02 26.70
CA GLY A 322 4.48 9.97 28.07
C GLY A 322 5.92 10.47 28.14
N CYS A 323 6.79 9.98 27.25
CA CYS A 323 8.18 10.47 27.16
C CYS A 323 8.25 11.97 26.85
N VAL A 324 7.41 12.47 25.94
CA VAL A 324 7.37 13.91 25.62
C VAL A 324 6.88 14.73 26.83
N GLY A 325 5.89 14.25 27.58
CA GLY A 325 5.40 14.89 28.81
C GLY A 325 6.49 14.99 29.88
N ILE A 326 7.24 13.90 30.11
CA ILE A 326 8.40 13.89 31.01
C ILE A 326 9.46 14.89 30.54
N ALA A 327 9.83 14.85 29.25
CA ALA A 327 10.79 15.79 28.68
C ALA A 327 10.33 17.25 28.77
N PHE A 328 9.01 17.50 28.66
CA PHE A 328 8.43 18.82 28.84
C PHE A 328 8.57 19.33 30.27
N LEU A 329 8.29 18.48 31.28
CA LEU A 329 8.47 18.83 32.68
C LEU A 329 9.94 19.13 33.00
N VAL A 330 10.85 18.25 32.61
CA VAL A 330 12.30 18.43 32.83
C VAL A 330 12.80 19.72 32.20
N ARG A 331 12.32 20.04 30.99
CA ARG A 331 12.81 21.19 30.24
C ARG A 331 12.23 22.53 30.70
N HIS A 332 10.95 22.57 31.06
CA HIS A 332 10.23 23.82 31.29
C HIS A 332 9.79 24.04 32.74
N ALA A 333 9.77 22.99 33.57
CA ALA A 333 9.29 23.02 34.96
C ALA A 333 7.85 23.59 35.11
N ARG A 334 6.98 23.35 34.12
CA ARG A 334 5.61 23.91 34.06
C ARG A 334 4.53 22.83 34.21
N ALA A 335 4.37 22.27 35.40
CA ALA A 335 3.39 21.20 35.66
C ALA A 335 1.94 21.60 35.33
N ARG A 336 1.51 22.82 35.68
CA ARG A 336 0.16 23.31 35.36
C ARG A 336 -0.10 23.40 33.85
N ALA A 337 0.88 23.86 33.09
CA ALA A 337 0.78 23.94 31.63
C ALA A 337 0.74 22.55 30.99
N LEU A 338 1.50 21.59 31.53
CA LEU A 338 1.42 20.19 31.13
C LEU A 338 0.02 19.66 31.40
N LEU A 339 -0.49 19.76 32.64
CA LEU A 339 -1.81 19.24 33.01
C LEU A 339 -2.92 19.79 32.13
N LYS A 340 -2.94 21.12 31.90
CA LYS A 340 -3.91 21.75 31.00
C LYS A 340 -3.80 21.23 29.56
N SER A 341 -2.59 21.11 29.03
CA SER A 341 -2.38 20.62 27.66
C SER A 341 -2.76 19.15 27.54
N SER A 342 -2.36 18.32 28.51
CA SER A 342 -2.71 16.90 28.57
C SER A 342 -4.21 16.68 28.68
N ALA A 343 -4.93 17.46 29.49
CA ALA A 343 -6.39 17.38 29.58
C ALA A 343 -7.06 17.66 28.22
N LEU A 344 -6.57 18.67 27.48
CA LEU A 344 -7.08 18.98 26.13
C LEU A 344 -6.69 17.93 25.09
N VAL A 345 -5.49 17.34 25.19
CA VAL A 345 -5.07 16.21 24.35
C VAL A 345 -5.95 14.98 24.62
N LEU A 346 -6.21 14.65 25.89
CA LEU A 346 -7.11 13.57 26.26
C LEU A 346 -8.54 13.83 25.79
N ALA A 347 -9.03 15.07 25.88
CA ALA A 347 -10.33 15.45 25.34
C ALA A 347 -10.40 15.24 23.82
N GLY A 348 -9.38 15.70 23.08
CA GLY A 348 -9.30 15.47 21.64
C GLY A 348 -9.26 13.98 21.26
N PHE A 349 -8.52 13.17 22.02
CA PHE A 349 -8.44 11.72 21.84
C PHE A 349 -9.78 11.02 22.09
N ALA A 350 -10.46 11.40 23.19
CA ALA A 350 -11.76 10.86 23.57
C ALA A 350 -12.84 11.23 22.54
N LEU A 351 -12.83 12.48 22.04
CA LEU A 351 -13.77 12.93 21.01
C LEU A 351 -13.57 12.19 19.68
N SER A 352 -12.34 11.92 19.26
CA SER A 352 -12.09 11.25 17.98
C SER A 352 -12.28 9.74 18.04
N SER A 353 -11.90 9.09 19.15
CA SER A 353 -11.79 7.63 19.24
C SER A 353 -12.45 6.98 20.45
N GLY A 354 -12.79 7.76 21.49
CA GLY A 354 -13.32 7.24 22.74
C GLY A 354 -14.61 6.44 22.58
N TRP A 355 -15.48 6.85 21.63
CA TRP A 355 -16.73 6.15 21.33
C TRP A 355 -16.49 4.68 20.92
N TYR A 356 -15.47 4.40 20.13
CA TYR A 356 -15.19 3.06 19.62
C TYR A 356 -14.65 2.14 20.72
N TRP A 357 -13.70 2.65 21.51
CA TRP A 357 -13.11 1.89 22.61
C TRP A 357 -14.13 1.61 23.72
N ALA A 358 -15.00 2.57 24.01
CA ALA A 358 -16.10 2.40 24.95
C ALA A 358 -17.13 1.38 24.43
N ALA A 359 -17.55 1.50 23.17
CA ALA A 359 -18.49 0.56 22.56
C ALA A 359 -17.96 -0.88 22.55
N ASN A 360 -16.68 -1.08 22.23
CA ASN A 360 -16.05 -2.39 22.29
C ASN A 360 -15.99 -2.95 23.71
N THR A 361 -15.69 -2.10 24.69
CA THR A 361 -15.65 -2.52 26.11
C THR A 361 -17.02 -3.02 26.56
N LEU A 362 -18.08 -2.30 26.19
CA LEU A 362 -19.46 -2.70 26.51
C LEU A 362 -19.90 -3.95 25.76
N ARG A 363 -19.52 -4.10 24.48
CA ARG A 363 -19.97 -5.21 23.62
C ARG A 363 -19.17 -6.50 23.80
N TYR A 364 -17.88 -6.40 24.10
CA TYR A 364 -16.94 -7.52 24.09
C TYR A 364 -16.21 -7.71 25.43
N GLY A 365 -16.48 -6.88 26.44
CA GLY A 365 -15.77 -6.92 27.73
C GLY A 365 -14.33 -6.40 27.68
N HIS A 366 -13.86 -5.92 26.53
CA HIS A 366 -12.51 -5.41 26.33
C HIS A 366 -12.47 -4.34 25.23
N PRO A 367 -11.69 -3.25 25.38
CA PRO A 367 -11.67 -2.15 24.40
C PRO A 367 -11.07 -2.57 23.04
N LEU A 368 -10.15 -3.54 23.04
CA LEU A 368 -9.48 -4.00 21.83
C LEU A 368 -10.13 -5.28 21.31
N GLN A 369 -10.82 -5.20 20.17
CA GLN A 369 -11.42 -6.35 19.48
C GLN A 369 -10.37 -7.41 19.11
N ASN A 370 -9.20 -6.97 18.63
CA ASN A 370 -8.10 -7.87 18.28
C ASN A 370 -7.63 -8.74 19.45
N TRP A 371 -7.63 -8.20 20.68
CA TRP A 371 -7.30 -8.97 21.88
C TRP A 371 -8.31 -10.10 22.12
N VAL A 372 -9.61 -9.76 22.09
CA VAL A 372 -10.70 -10.75 22.26
C VAL A 372 -10.58 -11.85 21.21
N TYR A 373 -10.33 -11.48 19.95
CA TYR A 373 -10.10 -12.41 18.86
C TYR A 373 -8.88 -13.31 19.13
N GLN A 374 -7.71 -12.75 19.43
CA GLN A 374 -6.49 -13.53 19.62
C GLN A 374 -6.57 -14.48 20.81
N THR A 375 -7.15 -14.03 21.93
CA THR A 375 -7.33 -14.86 23.13
C THR A 375 -8.32 -16.00 22.88
N HIS A 376 -9.39 -15.75 22.10
CA HIS A 376 -10.41 -16.76 21.83
C HIS A 376 -9.93 -17.86 20.87
N TYR A 377 -9.22 -17.51 19.79
CA TYR A 377 -8.80 -18.49 18.77
C TYR A 377 -7.40 -19.08 18.98
N GLN A 378 -6.74 -18.81 20.11
CA GLN A 378 -5.39 -19.32 20.40
C GLN A 378 -4.41 -19.15 19.23
N ALA A 379 -4.48 -18.03 18.51
CA ALA A 379 -3.57 -17.75 17.40
C ALA A 379 -2.12 -17.51 17.86
N THR A 380 -1.84 -17.59 19.17
CA THR A 380 -0.51 -17.74 19.73
C THR A 380 0.00 -19.15 19.45
N GLY A 381 0.39 -19.40 18.20
CA GLY A 381 1.46 -20.37 17.98
C GLY A 381 2.66 -19.82 18.74
N ASP A 382 3.06 -20.50 19.81
CA ASP A 382 4.30 -20.19 20.52
C ASP A 382 5.44 -20.37 19.53
N VAL A 383 5.83 -19.29 18.85
CA VAL A 383 7.10 -19.23 18.12
C VAL A 383 8.17 -19.18 19.20
N GLY A 384 8.50 -20.35 19.74
CA GLY A 384 9.44 -20.55 20.84
C GLY A 384 10.83 -19.97 20.55
N LEU A 385 11.77 -20.09 21.50
CA LEU A 385 13.09 -19.47 21.42
C LEU A 385 13.92 -19.86 20.15
N ASP A 386 13.60 -20.97 19.47
CA ASP A 386 14.14 -21.34 18.15
C ASP A 386 13.81 -20.30 17.05
N ALA A 387 12.79 -19.48 17.27
CA ALA A 387 12.43 -18.36 16.43
C ALA A 387 13.52 -17.28 16.40
N TRP A 388 14.36 -17.10 17.44
CA TRP A 388 15.40 -16.05 17.41
C TRP A 388 16.48 -16.29 16.36
N THR A 389 16.84 -17.56 16.10
CA THR A 389 17.74 -17.94 15.01
C THR A 389 17.08 -17.70 13.66
N HIS A 390 15.77 -17.98 13.56
CA HIS A 390 14.93 -17.70 12.40
C HIS A 390 14.81 -16.18 12.16
N TRP A 391 14.66 -15.37 13.22
CA TRP A 391 14.55 -13.92 13.19
C TRP A 391 15.90 -13.24 12.91
N GLY A 392 17.03 -13.78 13.38
CA GLY A 392 18.35 -13.24 13.07
C GLY A 392 18.66 -13.22 11.57
N VAL A 393 18.07 -14.15 10.82
CA VAL A 393 18.21 -14.28 9.35
C VAL A 393 17.05 -13.58 8.62
N LEU A 394 15.80 -13.77 9.07
CA LEU A 394 14.61 -13.21 8.43
C LEU A 394 14.36 -11.73 8.74
N LEU A 395 14.79 -11.21 9.88
CA LEU A 395 14.54 -9.82 10.22
C LEU A 395 15.37 -8.89 9.31
N PRO A 396 16.69 -9.08 9.13
CA PRO A 396 17.43 -8.26 8.17
C PRO A 396 16.98 -8.48 6.73
N GLY A 397 16.67 -9.72 6.35
CA GLY A 397 16.17 -10.08 5.03
C GLY A 397 14.77 -9.55 4.79
N THR A 398 13.75 -10.11 5.42
CA THR A 398 12.34 -9.80 5.14
C THR A 398 11.95 -8.38 5.55
N PHE A 399 12.32 -7.87 6.74
CA PHE A 399 11.97 -6.48 7.10
C PHE A 399 12.78 -5.47 6.28
N GLY A 400 14.09 -5.70 6.11
CA GLY A 400 14.95 -4.80 5.37
C GLY A 400 14.49 -4.65 3.92
N LEU A 401 14.20 -5.77 3.25
CA LEU A 401 13.72 -5.78 1.87
C LEU A 401 12.34 -5.13 1.76
N SER A 402 11.38 -5.54 2.61
CA SER A 402 10.01 -5.03 2.53
C SER A 402 9.80 -3.62 3.08
N PHE A 403 10.77 -3.05 3.82
CA PHE A 403 10.75 -1.62 4.12
C PHE A 403 11.07 -0.79 2.88
N PHE A 404 11.93 -1.30 1.99
CA PHE A 404 12.40 -0.58 0.82
C PHE A 404 11.57 -0.84 -0.44
N CYS A 405 11.31 -2.10 -0.74
CA CYS A 405 10.58 -2.53 -1.92
C CYS A 405 10.06 -3.97 -1.75
N ASP A 406 8.75 -4.08 -1.56
CA ASP A 406 7.94 -5.29 -1.50
C ASP A 406 6.61 -4.97 -2.22
N LEU A 407 6.51 -5.46 -3.44
CA LEU A 407 5.42 -5.17 -4.36
C LEU A 407 4.54 -6.42 -4.51
N GLY A 408 3.22 -6.23 -4.48
CA GLY A 408 2.28 -7.31 -4.76
C GLY A 408 2.21 -8.36 -3.64
N TRP A 409 2.16 -7.93 -2.38
CA TRP A 409 2.14 -8.82 -1.21
C TRP A 409 3.26 -9.88 -1.20
N MET A 410 4.51 -9.42 -1.30
CA MET A 410 5.72 -10.24 -1.33
C MET A 410 5.92 -11.04 -2.62
N ALA A 411 5.18 -10.72 -3.69
CA ALA A 411 5.31 -11.43 -4.97
C ALA A 411 6.41 -10.89 -5.89
N ALA A 412 6.78 -9.61 -5.79
CA ALA A 412 7.78 -9.01 -6.67
C ALA A 412 8.84 -8.23 -5.91
N TRP A 413 10.07 -8.74 -5.90
CA TRP A 413 11.22 -8.11 -5.27
C TRP A 413 12.27 -7.70 -6.31
N PRO A 414 12.95 -6.56 -6.13
CA PRO A 414 14.13 -6.28 -6.93
C PRO A 414 15.22 -7.34 -6.67
N GLU A 415 16.12 -7.53 -7.62
CA GLU A 415 17.29 -8.39 -7.42
C GLU A 415 18.17 -7.89 -6.25
N PRO A 416 18.81 -8.78 -5.46
CA PRO A 416 19.62 -8.40 -4.30
C PRO A 416 20.63 -7.27 -4.53
N PRO A 417 21.32 -7.13 -5.69
CA PRO A 417 22.22 -6.01 -5.94
C PRO A 417 21.53 -4.63 -5.93
N ALA A 418 20.29 -4.54 -6.40
CA ALA A 418 19.53 -3.29 -6.42
C ALA A 418 19.10 -2.88 -5.00
N LEU A 419 18.78 -3.87 -4.16
CA LEU A 419 18.46 -3.69 -2.75
C LEU A 419 19.70 -3.34 -1.92
N ILE A 420 20.83 -3.98 -2.19
CA ILE A 420 22.13 -3.64 -1.60
C ILE A 420 22.53 -2.22 -2.00
N ALA A 421 22.32 -1.81 -3.26
CA ALA A 421 22.60 -0.44 -3.68
C ALA A 421 21.75 0.58 -2.91
N LEU A 422 20.44 0.32 -2.72
CA LEU A 422 19.58 1.20 -1.93
C LEU A 422 19.93 1.18 -0.43
N ALA A 423 20.21 0.00 0.13
CA ALA A 423 20.66 -0.16 1.50
C ALA A 423 21.98 0.57 1.72
N CYS A 424 22.92 0.51 0.78
CA CYS A 424 24.13 1.31 0.80
C CYS A 424 23.82 2.81 0.73
N ILE A 425 22.96 3.26 -0.20
CA ILE A 425 22.55 4.67 -0.30
C ILE A 425 21.96 5.20 1.02
N LEU A 426 21.23 4.37 1.75
CA LEU A 426 20.58 4.73 3.02
C LEU A 426 21.45 4.44 4.27
N ALA A 427 22.45 3.56 4.16
CA ALA A 427 23.45 3.27 5.19
C ALA A 427 24.68 4.17 5.12
N LEU A 428 25.01 4.74 3.95
CA LEU A 428 26.07 5.73 3.77
C LEU A 428 25.94 6.92 4.73
N PRO A 429 24.73 7.47 4.93
CA PRO A 429 24.48 8.40 6.00
C PRO A 429 24.85 7.82 7.39
N LEU A 430 24.45 6.59 7.73
CA LEU A 430 24.66 5.99 9.07
C LEU A 430 26.14 5.78 9.40
N VAL A 431 26.95 5.42 8.40
CA VAL A 431 28.42 5.37 8.51
C VAL A 431 29.02 6.76 8.77
N ALA A 432 28.45 7.81 8.17
CA ALA A 432 28.85 9.19 8.44
C ALA A 432 28.48 9.66 9.86
N LEU A 433 27.42 9.11 10.48
CA LEU A 433 27.09 9.39 11.89
C LEU A 433 28.20 8.92 12.85
N CYS A 434 28.90 7.83 12.50
CA CYS A 434 30.03 7.31 13.27
C CYS A 434 31.31 8.17 13.14
N SER A 435 31.36 9.14 12.22
CA SER A 435 32.58 9.92 11.95
C SER A 435 32.86 11.02 12.98
N ARG A 436 31.97 11.26 13.96
CA ARG A 436 32.04 12.24 15.08
C ARG A 436 32.26 13.71 14.68
N ARG A 437 32.57 14.04 13.43
CA ARG A 437 33.01 15.38 13.01
C ARG A 437 31.89 16.30 12.52
N GLY A 438 30.69 15.78 12.23
CA GLY A 438 29.56 16.57 11.69
C GLY A 438 28.51 17.05 12.70
N LEU A 439 28.68 16.82 14.01
CA LEU A 439 27.69 17.17 15.02
C LEU A 439 28.03 18.53 15.66
N ASP A 440 27.61 19.59 14.98
CA ASP A 440 27.85 20.99 15.33
C ASP A 440 27.23 21.42 16.69
N ALA A 441 27.58 22.58 17.26
CA ALA A 441 27.00 23.06 18.54
C ALA A 441 25.47 23.32 18.51
N SER A 442 24.89 23.39 17.30
CA SER A 442 23.44 23.37 17.06
C SER A 442 22.81 21.99 17.29
N PHE A 443 23.61 20.93 17.18
CA PHE A 443 23.24 19.53 17.41
C PHE A 443 22.99 19.24 18.90
N ALA A 444 23.80 19.85 19.80
CA ALA A 444 23.60 19.80 21.25
C ALA A 444 22.33 20.53 21.72
N ARG A 445 21.98 21.67 21.10
CA ARG A 445 20.80 22.49 21.47
C ARG A 445 19.44 21.88 21.08
N ALA A 446 19.43 20.80 20.31
CA ALA A 446 18.24 20.04 19.92
C ALA A 446 18.28 18.57 20.40
N ALA A 447 19.11 18.25 21.40
CA ALA A 447 19.29 16.87 21.89
C ALA A 447 17.97 16.25 22.37
N THR A 448 17.18 16.93 23.22
CA THR A 448 15.96 16.35 23.80
C THR A 448 14.90 15.98 22.75
N PRO A 449 14.48 16.87 21.82
CA PRO A 449 13.53 16.49 20.77
C PRO A 449 14.01 15.33 19.88
N ARG A 450 15.33 15.22 19.67
CA ARG A 450 15.92 14.14 18.86
C ARG A 450 15.98 12.81 19.62
N LEU A 451 16.32 12.84 20.90
CA LEU A 451 16.23 11.68 21.79
C LEU A 451 14.80 11.15 21.85
N LEU A 452 13.79 12.02 21.85
CA LEU A 452 12.40 11.59 21.78
C LEU A 452 12.06 10.91 20.46
N VAL A 453 12.58 11.38 19.33
CA VAL A 453 12.37 10.71 18.04
C VAL A 453 13.07 9.35 18.01
N LEU A 454 14.24 9.22 18.64
CA LEU A 454 14.89 7.92 18.87
C LEU A 454 14.08 7.03 19.82
N ALA A 455 13.50 7.58 20.88
CA ALA A 455 12.61 6.85 21.77
C ALA A 455 11.37 6.35 21.02
N LEU A 456 10.80 7.14 20.10
CA LEU A 456 9.72 6.69 19.22
C LEU A 456 10.17 5.51 18.36
N LEU A 457 11.37 5.56 17.79
CA LEU A 457 11.93 4.46 16.99
C LEU A 457 12.08 3.18 17.84
N VAL A 458 12.61 3.30 19.05
CA VAL A 458 12.79 2.18 19.98
C VAL A 458 11.44 1.59 20.38
N LEU A 459 10.46 2.42 20.76
CA LEU A 459 9.12 1.97 21.13
C LEU A 459 8.41 1.28 19.95
N ALA A 460 8.56 1.80 18.73
CA ALA A 460 8.04 1.16 17.52
C ALA A 460 8.64 -0.24 17.33
N TRP A 461 9.95 -0.40 17.48
CA TRP A 461 10.60 -1.71 17.40
C TRP A 461 10.19 -2.66 18.53
N ILE A 462 10.05 -2.18 19.77
CA ILE A 462 9.56 -3.02 20.88
C ILE A 462 8.16 -3.54 20.56
N ALA A 463 7.25 -2.67 20.11
CA ALA A 463 5.91 -3.05 19.72
C ALA A 463 5.92 -4.04 18.55
N GLN A 464 6.79 -3.81 17.56
CA GLN A 464 6.90 -4.70 16.41
C GLN A 464 7.45 -6.08 16.77
N LEU A 465 8.51 -6.15 17.58
CA LEU A 465 9.07 -7.41 18.05
C LEU A 465 8.06 -8.19 18.89
N ARG A 466 7.27 -7.50 19.71
CA ARG A 466 6.17 -8.13 20.46
C ARG A 466 5.10 -8.68 19.52
N PHE A 467 4.75 -7.95 18.47
CA PHE A 467 3.81 -8.39 17.44
C PHE A 467 4.35 -9.58 16.64
N TYR A 468 5.64 -9.58 16.29
CA TYR A 468 6.29 -10.71 15.61
C TYR A 468 6.35 -11.97 16.47
N ALA A 469 6.50 -11.80 17.79
CA ALA A 469 6.41 -12.91 18.73
C ALA A 469 4.99 -13.49 18.86
N SER A 470 3.95 -12.80 18.40
CA SER A 470 2.56 -13.30 18.45
C SER A 470 1.97 -13.63 17.07
N VAL A 471 2.46 -13.00 16.00
CA VAL A 471 1.99 -13.18 14.63
C VAL A 471 3.17 -13.07 13.66
N PHE A 472 3.40 -14.09 12.85
CA PHE A 472 4.48 -14.11 11.87
C PHE A 472 4.18 -13.21 10.65
N GLN A 473 4.52 -11.93 10.74
CA GLN A 473 4.29 -10.90 9.70
C GLN A 473 5.46 -9.90 9.55
N PRO A 474 6.70 -10.33 9.24
CA PRO A 474 7.91 -9.49 9.29
C PRO A 474 8.07 -8.44 8.17
N GLN A 475 7.03 -7.66 7.92
CA GLN A 475 7.00 -6.67 6.86
C GLN A 475 7.37 -5.28 7.39
N GLY A 476 8.25 -4.59 6.66
CA GLY A 476 8.69 -3.23 6.95
C GLY A 476 7.58 -2.20 6.88
N ARG A 477 6.48 -2.50 6.18
CA ARG A 477 5.35 -1.57 6.04
C ARG A 477 4.74 -1.12 7.37
N HIS A 478 4.80 -1.96 8.40
CA HIS A 478 4.27 -1.64 9.73
C HIS A 478 4.97 -0.46 10.41
N HIS A 479 6.15 -0.07 9.91
CA HIS A 479 6.92 1.05 10.46
C HIS A 479 6.68 2.39 9.76
N PHE A 480 5.92 2.44 8.65
CA PHE A 480 5.59 3.71 7.99
C PHE A 480 4.81 4.71 8.87
N PRO A 481 3.91 4.30 9.79
CA PRO A 481 3.34 5.22 10.77
C PRO A 481 4.40 6.00 11.56
N PHE A 482 5.61 5.44 11.69
CA PHE A 482 6.73 6.03 12.41
C PHE A 482 7.78 6.66 11.49
N LEU A 483 7.45 7.03 10.25
CA LEU A 483 8.38 7.64 9.28
C LEU A 483 9.22 8.80 9.84
N VAL A 484 8.67 9.60 10.77
CA VAL A 484 9.40 10.68 11.46
C VAL A 484 10.62 10.15 12.21
N ALA A 485 10.50 8.96 12.80
CA ALA A 485 11.54 8.25 13.53
C ALA A 485 12.69 7.78 12.64
N TYR A 486 12.41 7.45 11.38
CA TYR A 486 13.40 7.06 10.37
C TYR A 486 14.03 8.25 9.64
N ALA A 487 13.24 9.31 9.42
CA ALA A 487 13.68 10.49 8.70
C ALA A 487 14.72 11.30 9.48
N LEU A 488 14.70 11.26 10.83
CA LEU A 488 15.70 11.98 11.63
C LEU A 488 17.10 11.37 11.50
N PRO A 489 17.33 10.05 11.73
CA PRO A 489 18.59 9.41 11.41
C PRO A 489 19.04 9.74 10.00
N LEU A 490 18.19 9.54 8.99
CA LEU A 490 18.50 9.89 7.60
C LEU A 490 18.97 11.36 7.45
N ALA A 491 18.25 12.32 8.04
CA ALA A 491 18.61 13.73 7.95
C ALA A 491 19.93 14.07 8.66
N CYS A 492 20.17 13.55 9.87
CA CYS A 492 21.42 13.72 10.60
C CYS A 492 22.61 13.22 9.78
N ALA A 493 22.36 12.14 9.08
CA ALA A 493 23.34 11.34 8.39
C ALA A 493 23.67 11.98 7.01
N LEU A 494 22.68 12.59 6.35
CA LEU A 494 22.88 13.49 5.19
C LEU A 494 23.66 14.77 5.55
N GLU A 495 23.48 15.29 6.77
CA GLU A 495 24.29 16.42 7.26
C GLU A 495 25.73 16.01 7.58
N ALA A 496 25.94 14.82 8.15
CA ALA A 496 27.27 14.28 8.38
C ALA A 496 28.03 14.07 7.06
N LEU A 497 27.38 13.46 6.06
CA LEU A 497 27.94 13.28 4.71
C LEU A 497 28.35 14.63 4.07
N ARG A 498 27.53 15.67 4.24
CA ARG A 498 27.81 17.02 3.75
C ARG A 498 29.08 17.59 4.38
N PHE A 499 29.29 17.36 5.67
CA PHE A 499 30.45 17.85 6.41
C PHE A 499 31.73 17.13 5.97
N ASP A 500 31.68 15.81 5.77
CA ASP A 500 32.85 14.99 5.43
C ASP A 500 33.31 15.13 3.97
N LEU A 501 32.40 15.40 3.02
CA LEU A 501 32.71 15.48 1.58
C LEU A 501 33.15 16.87 1.08
N GLY A 502 33.02 17.92 1.89
CA GLY A 502 33.19 19.31 1.45
C GLY A 502 32.06 19.79 0.53
N ARG A 503 31.93 21.12 0.34
CA ARG A 503 30.74 21.74 -0.29
C ARG A 503 30.42 21.24 -1.70
N ARG A 504 31.43 21.06 -2.56
CA ARG A 504 31.23 20.69 -3.98
C ARG A 504 30.73 19.26 -4.13
N ALA A 505 31.35 18.29 -3.47
CA ALA A 505 30.90 16.90 -3.50
C ALA A 505 29.58 16.71 -2.75
N ALA A 506 29.32 17.47 -1.68
CA ALA A 506 28.02 17.47 -1.03
C ALA A 506 26.90 17.98 -1.96
N ARG A 507 27.12 19.04 -2.75
CA ARG A 507 26.16 19.50 -3.77
C ARG A 507 25.89 18.42 -4.83
N ALA A 508 26.94 17.74 -5.29
CA ALA A 508 26.81 16.63 -6.24
C ALA A 508 26.01 15.46 -5.63
N ALA A 509 26.27 15.09 -4.37
CA ALA A 509 25.51 14.06 -3.66
C ALA A 509 24.03 14.45 -3.49
N TYR A 510 23.74 15.71 -3.15
CA TYR A 510 22.37 16.22 -2.99
C TYR A 510 21.58 16.25 -4.32
N LEU A 511 22.27 16.25 -5.47
CA LEU A 511 21.67 16.10 -6.80
C LEU A 511 21.54 14.61 -7.21
N ALA A 512 22.57 13.82 -6.94
CA ALA A 512 22.63 12.42 -7.34
C ALA A 512 21.65 11.55 -6.54
N LEU A 513 21.46 11.82 -5.25
CA LEU A 513 20.62 11.00 -4.37
C LEU A 513 19.13 10.99 -4.79
N PRO A 514 18.45 12.13 -5.04
CA PRO A 514 17.08 12.11 -5.56
C PRO A 514 16.98 11.44 -6.94
N LEU A 515 17.97 11.64 -7.80
CA LEU A 515 17.99 11.00 -9.12
C LEU A 515 18.11 9.48 -9.00
N ALA A 516 19.02 8.99 -8.14
CA ALA A 516 19.17 7.57 -7.87
C ALA A 516 17.88 6.97 -7.27
N ALA A 517 17.23 7.68 -6.34
CA ALA A 517 15.95 7.27 -5.78
C ALA A 517 14.84 7.23 -6.86
N LEU A 518 14.80 8.21 -7.77
CA LEU A 518 13.86 8.22 -8.89
C LEU A 518 14.12 7.06 -9.86
N LEU A 519 15.37 6.82 -10.23
CA LEU A 519 15.75 5.70 -11.10
C LEU A 519 15.41 4.35 -10.45
N PHE A 520 15.61 4.23 -9.13
CA PHE A 520 15.21 3.03 -8.40
C PHE A 520 13.68 2.85 -8.34
N ALA A 521 12.93 3.93 -8.12
CA ALA A 521 11.47 3.90 -8.20
C ALA A 521 10.96 3.51 -9.60
N LEU A 522 11.60 4.03 -10.65
CA LEU A 522 11.31 3.64 -12.03
C LEU A 522 11.66 2.18 -12.29
N HIS A 523 12.77 1.68 -11.76
CA HIS A 523 13.13 0.26 -11.86
C HIS A 523 12.14 -0.64 -11.12
N ALA A 524 11.76 -0.29 -9.89
CA ALA A 524 10.76 -1.02 -9.11
C ALA A 524 9.39 -1.05 -9.82
N TRP A 525 8.98 0.05 -10.43
CA TRP A 525 7.75 0.09 -11.21
C TRP A 525 7.86 -0.70 -12.52
N LEU A 526 8.80 -0.34 -13.39
CA LEU A 526 8.84 -0.85 -14.77
C LEU A 526 9.53 -2.20 -14.91
N GLY A 527 10.60 -2.44 -14.16
CA GLY A 527 11.43 -3.64 -14.26
C GLY A 527 11.17 -4.69 -13.19
N VAL A 528 10.26 -4.43 -12.24
CA VAL A 528 9.86 -5.40 -11.21
C VAL A 528 8.35 -5.59 -11.24
N GLN A 529 7.58 -4.56 -10.84
CA GLN A 529 6.11 -4.68 -10.77
C GLN A 529 5.50 -4.98 -12.14
N ARG A 530 5.82 -4.16 -13.15
CA ARG A 530 5.24 -4.32 -14.49
C ARG A 530 5.70 -5.61 -15.15
N GLU A 531 6.92 -6.09 -14.92
CA GLU A 531 7.36 -7.40 -15.45
C GLU A 531 6.68 -8.57 -14.75
N GLN A 532 6.39 -8.44 -13.45
CA GLN A 532 5.71 -9.47 -12.67
C GLN A 532 4.23 -9.58 -13.05
N PHE A 533 3.56 -8.44 -13.20
CA PHE A 533 2.11 -8.37 -13.34
C PHE A 533 1.64 -8.06 -14.78
N ALA A 534 2.52 -7.63 -15.70
CA ALA A 534 2.16 -7.29 -17.07
C ALA A 534 2.98 -8.05 -18.15
N PRO A 535 2.33 -8.50 -19.24
CA PRO A 535 0.87 -8.62 -19.36
C PRO A 535 0.37 -9.70 -18.38
N LEU A 536 -0.91 -9.61 -17.98
CA LEU A 536 -1.64 -10.59 -17.15
C LEU A 536 -1.64 -12.04 -17.73
N ASN A 537 -0.82 -12.32 -18.76
CA ASN A 537 -0.79 -13.51 -19.61
C ASN A 537 0.26 -14.57 -19.20
N ARG A 538 0.90 -14.50 -18.02
CA ARG A 538 1.89 -15.54 -17.61
C ARG A 538 1.26 -16.84 -17.08
N VAL A 539 -0.07 -16.95 -17.05
CA VAL A 539 -0.75 -18.24 -16.81
C VAL A 539 -1.36 -18.71 -18.13
N GLU A 540 -0.75 -19.75 -18.72
CA GLU A 540 -1.13 -20.38 -19.99
C GLU A 540 -2.46 -21.16 -19.94
N THR A 541 -3.53 -20.60 -19.38
CA THR A 541 -4.87 -21.18 -19.55
C THR A 541 -5.93 -20.10 -19.71
N PRO A 542 -6.51 -19.93 -20.91
CA PRO A 542 -7.66 -19.07 -21.09
C PRO A 542 -8.88 -19.75 -20.47
N TRP A 543 -9.24 -19.35 -19.26
CA TRP A 543 -10.57 -19.60 -18.75
C TRP A 543 -11.47 -18.48 -19.24
N LEU A 544 -12.44 -18.79 -20.10
CA LEU A 544 -13.67 -18.03 -20.14
C LEU A 544 -14.51 -18.55 -18.97
N ALA A 545 -14.44 -17.88 -17.83
CA ALA A 545 -15.36 -18.11 -16.74
C ALA A 545 -16.46 -17.04 -16.88
N ILE A 546 -17.61 -17.41 -17.46
CA ILE A 546 -18.79 -16.53 -17.51
C ILE A 546 -19.35 -16.32 -16.08
N THR A 547 -18.79 -17.03 -15.09
CA THR A 547 -18.83 -16.69 -13.66
C THR A 547 -17.55 -17.18 -12.96
N ASP A 548 -17.07 -16.46 -11.95
CA ASP A 548 -15.89 -16.84 -11.16
C ASP A 548 -16.27 -17.52 -9.82
N ALA A 549 -17.13 -18.52 -9.91
CA ALA A 549 -17.55 -19.31 -8.75
C ALA A 549 -16.94 -20.72 -8.79
N HIS A 550 -15.82 -20.95 -8.09
CA HIS A 550 -15.40 -22.32 -7.76
C HIS A 550 -16.29 -22.89 -6.65
N ALA A 551 -17.12 -23.88 -6.97
CA ALA A 551 -17.73 -24.71 -5.94
C ALA A 551 -16.75 -25.82 -5.53
N ARG A 552 -16.38 -25.86 -4.24
CA ARG A 552 -16.21 -27.12 -3.53
C ARG A 552 -17.57 -27.45 -2.90
N GLY A 553 -18.14 -28.60 -3.25
CA GLY A 553 -19.35 -29.13 -2.63
C GLY A 553 -20.60 -29.00 -3.51
N ALA A 554 -21.41 -30.06 -3.52
CA ALA A 554 -22.66 -30.16 -4.26
C ALA A 554 -23.61 -29.02 -3.85
N ALA A 555 -23.97 -28.17 -4.80
CA ALA A 555 -25.03 -27.18 -4.63
C ALA A 555 -26.38 -27.91 -4.49
N HIS A 556 -27.22 -27.48 -3.55
CA HIS A 556 -28.63 -27.87 -3.56
C HIS A 556 -29.37 -27.08 -4.64
N ALA A 557 -30.17 -27.75 -5.46
CA ALA A 557 -30.92 -27.14 -6.57
C ALA A 557 -32.10 -26.31 -6.03
N ALA A 558 -32.13 -25.00 -6.31
CA ALA A 558 -33.29 -24.15 -5.98
C ALA A 558 -33.42 -22.87 -6.85
N ILE A 559 -32.96 -22.88 -8.11
CA ILE A 559 -33.27 -21.80 -9.08
C ILE A 559 -34.00 -22.41 -10.28
N GLU A 560 -35.24 -21.95 -10.52
CA GLU A 560 -36.06 -22.40 -11.64
C GLU A 560 -35.65 -21.67 -12.93
N VAL A 561 -35.20 -22.41 -13.93
CA VAL A 561 -34.95 -21.86 -15.28
C VAL A 561 -36.21 -21.95 -16.12
N LEU A 562 -36.62 -20.82 -16.69
CA LEU A 562 -37.85 -20.63 -17.48
C LEU A 562 -37.61 -20.85 -18.98
N GLU A 563 -36.54 -20.26 -19.51
CA GLU A 563 -36.18 -20.31 -20.93
C GLU A 563 -34.66 -20.34 -21.09
N PRO A 564 -34.11 -20.89 -22.17
CA PRO A 564 -34.69 -21.86 -23.11
C PRO A 564 -35.00 -23.23 -22.46
N SER A 565 -35.79 -24.05 -23.15
CA SER A 565 -36.11 -25.42 -22.74
C SER A 565 -34.83 -26.28 -22.65
N ALA A 566 -34.88 -27.37 -21.87
CA ALA A 566 -33.78 -28.33 -21.88
C ALA A 566 -33.58 -28.91 -23.29
N ASP A 567 -32.32 -29.00 -23.72
CA ASP A 567 -31.89 -29.55 -25.01
C ASP A 567 -32.39 -28.78 -26.23
N GLU A 568 -32.70 -27.48 -26.07
CA GLU A 568 -33.18 -26.64 -27.16
C GLU A 568 -32.11 -26.42 -28.26
N ARG A 569 -32.57 -26.43 -29.52
CA ARG A 569 -31.72 -26.22 -30.70
C ARG A 569 -31.95 -24.81 -31.23
N CYS A 570 -30.95 -23.95 -31.12
CA CYS A 570 -31.09 -22.52 -31.42
C CYS A 570 -30.22 -22.14 -32.61
N ALA A 571 -30.83 -21.59 -33.67
CA ALA A 571 -30.10 -20.98 -34.79
C ALA A 571 -29.63 -19.56 -34.41
N ALA A 572 -30.57 -18.74 -33.92
CA ALA A 572 -30.30 -17.43 -33.37
C ALA A 572 -29.86 -17.49 -31.90
N ALA A 573 -29.21 -16.42 -31.43
CA ALA A 573 -28.76 -16.30 -30.05
C ALA A 573 -29.96 -16.33 -29.08
N PRO A 574 -30.02 -17.29 -28.13
CA PRO A 574 -31.14 -17.40 -27.23
C PRO A 574 -31.08 -16.34 -26.12
N THR A 575 -32.25 -16.04 -25.57
CA THR A 575 -32.37 -15.32 -24.30
C THR A 575 -32.56 -16.35 -23.18
N LEU A 576 -31.68 -16.30 -22.17
CA LEU A 576 -31.76 -17.13 -20.98
C LEU A 576 -32.64 -16.41 -19.94
N ARG A 577 -33.61 -17.11 -19.35
CA ARG A 577 -34.51 -16.57 -18.32
C ARG A 577 -34.68 -17.54 -17.16
N TRP A 578 -34.69 -17.03 -15.94
CA TRP A 578 -34.90 -17.81 -14.72
C TRP A 578 -35.82 -17.05 -13.77
N ARG A 579 -36.35 -17.71 -12.74
CA ARG A 579 -37.08 -17.02 -11.68
C ARG A 579 -36.08 -16.35 -10.75
N ALA A 580 -35.96 -15.03 -10.86
CA ALA A 580 -35.15 -14.22 -9.95
C ALA A 580 -35.93 -13.85 -8.69
N GLU A 581 -35.23 -13.81 -7.56
CA GLU A 581 -35.72 -13.25 -6.31
C GLU A 581 -35.38 -11.74 -6.27
N PRO A 582 -36.30 -10.88 -5.82
CA PRO A 582 -36.04 -9.44 -5.74
C PRO A 582 -34.82 -9.12 -4.87
N GLY A 583 -33.87 -8.36 -5.42
CA GLY A 583 -32.66 -7.91 -4.71
C GLY A 583 -31.49 -8.88 -4.73
N GLU A 584 -31.67 -10.10 -5.24
CA GLU A 584 -30.60 -11.09 -5.40
C GLU A 584 -29.83 -10.88 -6.71
N ARG A 585 -28.52 -11.17 -6.69
CA ARG A 585 -27.69 -11.15 -7.90
C ARG A 585 -27.42 -12.57 -8.39
N TYR A 586 -27.41 -12.70 -9.70
CA TYR A 586 -27.19 -13.96 -10.38
C TYR A 586 -25.97 -13.89 -11.29
N SER A 587 -25.37 -15.04 -11.52
CA SER A 587 -24.32 -15.24 -12.51
C SER A 587 -24.66 -16.44 -13.38
N ILE A 588 -24.22 -16.42 -14.64
CA ILE A 588 -24.54 -17.47 -15.61
C ILE A 588 -23.27 -18.22 -15.98
N GLU A 589 -23.21 -19.49 -15.64
CA GLU A 589 -22.12 -20.37 -16.06
C GLU A 589 -22.44 -21.00 -17.39
N ILE A 590 -21.44 -21.05 -18.27
CA ILE A 590 -21.56 -21.73 -19.56
C ILE A 590 -20.30 -22.56 -19.82
N GLY A 591 -20.49 -23.81 -20.21
CA GLY A 591 -19.46 -24.76 -20.62
C GLY A 591 -19.85 -25.50 -21.90
N LEU A 592 -18.95 -26.35 -22.41
CA LEU A 592 -19.21 -27.23 -23.55
C LEU A 592 -19.29 -28.71 -23.16
N ASP A 593 -20.13 -29.43 -23.89
CA ASP A 593 -20.24 -30.90 -23.88
C ASP A 593 -20.43 -31.53 -22.50
N GLY A 594 -21.04 -30.79 -21.58
CA GLY A 594 -21.44 -31.31 -20.27
C GLY A 594 -20.39 -31.23 -19.17
N SER A 595 -19.23 -30.61 -19.40
CA SER A 595 -18.24 -30.41 -18.33
C SER A 595 -18.34 -29.01 -17.70
N PHE A 596 -18.64 -28.98 -16.39
CA PHE A 596 -18.33 -27.86 -15.50
C PHE A 596 -17.08 -28.15 -14.65
N ASP A 597 -16.51 -29.36 -14.76
CA ASP A 597 -15.39 -29.85 -13.97
C ASP A 597 -14.00 -29.39 -14.50
N GLY A 598 -13.96 -28.52 -15.51
CA GLY A 598 -12.73 -27.99 -16.11
C GLY A 598 -12.99 -26.89 -17.15
N PRO A 599 -11.94 -26.20 -17.66
CA PRO A 599 -12.08 -25.13 -18.63
C PRO A 599 -12.45 -25.72 -19.98
N SER A 600 -13.68 -25.52 -20.43
CA SER A 600 -14.16 -26.12 -21.67
C SER A 600 -14.17 -25.16 -22.86
N TRP A 601 -13.07 -24.42 -23.13
CA TRP A 601 -12.89 -23.68 -24.39
C TRP A 601 -11.41 -23.54 -24.82
N SER A 602 -11.08 -24.06 -26.01
CA SER A 602 -9.79 -23.85 -26.70
C SER A 602 -10.04 -23.83 -28.21
N ARG A 603 -9.52 -22.79 -28.89
CA ARG A 603 -8.96 -22.93 -30.25
C ARG A 603 -8.05 -21.80 -30.74
N SER A 604 -7.99 -20.63 -30.09
CA SER A 604 -7.02 -19.58 -30.48
C SER A 604 -6.90 -18.48 -29.42
N ARG A 605 -5.99 -18.67 -28.44
CA ARG A 605 -5.25 -17.63 -27.68
C ARG A 605 -5.87 -16.23 -27.52
N ARG A 606 -7.12 -16.10 -27.04
CA ARG A 606 -7.65 -14.82 -26.52
C ARG A 606 -8.53 -15.10 -25.32
N VAL A 607 -8.18 -14.46 -24.21
CA VAL A 607 -8.96 -14.42 -22.98
C VAL A 607 -10.21 -13.57 -23.24
N VAL A 608 -11.37 -14.03 -22.80
CA VAL A 608 -12.66 -13.38 -23.07
C VAL A 608 -13.13 -12.62 -21.83
N ARG A 609 -13.81 -11.50 -22.10
CA ARG A 609 -14.11 -10.37 -21.20
C ARG A 609 -15.39 -10.58 -20.37
N THR A 610 -15.60 -9.76 -19.34
CA THR A 610 -16.86 -9.67 -18.56
C THR A 610 -18.07 -9.30 -19.41
N PHE A 611 -19.24 -9.50 -18.82
CA PHE A 611 -20.53 -9.03 -19.29
C PHE A 611 -20.45 -7.56 -19.79
N GLU A 612 -19.93 -6.63 -18.99
CA GLU A 612 -19.90 -5.20 -19.34
C GLU A 612 -19.09 -4.88 -20.61
N ASP A 613 -17.93 -5.52 -20.80
CA ASP A 613 -17.06 -5.30 -21.97
C ASP A 613 -17.61 -5.90 -23.27
N LEU A 614 -18.56 -6.83 -23.15
CA LEU A 614 -19.31 -7.41 -24.26
C LEU A 614 -20.64 -6.69 -24.50
N GLY A 615 -20.91 -5.56 -23.81
CA GLY A 615 -22.20 -4.87 -23.85
C GLY A 615 -23.34 -5.72 -23.29
N LEU A 616 -22.98 -6.69 -22.46
CA LEU A 616 -23.89 -7.65 -21.87
C LEU A 616 -24.25 -7.19 -20.47
N GLU A 617 -25.51 -6.89 -20.22
CA GLU A 617 -26.01 -6.66 -18.87
C GLU A 617 -26.92 -7.83 -18.47
N LEU A 618 -26.68 -8.33 -17.26
CA LEU A 618 -27.59 -9.27 -16.60
C LEU A 618 -28.77 -8.45 -16.06
N GLU A 619 -29.89 -8.46 -16.77
CA GLU A 619 -31.10 -7.72 -16.41
C GLU A 619 -31.97 -8.57 -15.49
N GLY A 620 -31.62 -8.62 -14.20
CA GLY A 620 -32.45 -9.25 -13.16
C GLY A 620 -32.64 -10.76 -13.35
N ASP A 621 -33.67 -11.13 -14.11
CA ASP A 621 -34.14 -12.49 -14.39
C ASP A 621 -33.85 -12.97 -15.83
N ARG A 622 -33.14 -12.14 -16.60
CA ARG A 622 -32.92 -12.30 -18.03
C ARG A 622 -31.47 -12.03 -18.43
N PHE A 623 -31.00 -12.80 -19.40
CA PHE A 623 -29.74 -12.56 -20.11
C PHE A 623 -29.88 -12.89 -21.59
N ALA A 624 -29.70 -11.89 -22.46
CA ALA A 624 -29.69 -12.09 -23.90
C ALA A 624 -28.25 -12.36 -24.37
N ILE A 625 -27.99 -13.53 -24.96
CA ILE A 625 -26.68 -13.79 -25.56
C ILE A 625 -26.55 -12.88 -26.81
N PRO A 626 -25.45 -12.12 -26.99
CA PRO A 626 -25.28 -11.28 -28.17
C PRO A 626 -25.13 -12.16 -29.41
N PRO A 627 -25.74 -11.80 -30.55
CA PRO A 627 -25.58 -12.54 -31.80
C PRO A 627 -24.12 -12.77 -32.20
N GLU A 628 -23.26 -11.78 -31.96
CA GLU A 628 -21.84 -11.84 -32.26
C GLU A 628 -21.12 -12.88 -31.39
N ALA A 629 -21.38 -12.90 -30.09
CA ALA A 629 -20.81 -13.90 -29.18
C ALA A 629 -21.38 -15.30 -29.42
N TRP A 630 -22.69 -15.40 -29.73
CA TRP A 630 -23.34 -16.65 -30.13
C TRP A 630 -22.61 -17.30 -31.32
N THR A 631 -22.26 -16.47 -32.29
CA THR A 631 -21.58 -16.93 -33.52
C THR A 631 -20.09 -17.22 -33.29
N ALA A 632 -19.40 -16.37 -32.51
CA ALA A 632 -17.95 -16.42 -32.35
C ALA A 632 -17.47 -17.42 -31.29
N LEU A 633 -18.25 -17.61 -30.21
CA LEU A 633 -17.85 -18.43 -29.07
C LEU A 633 -18.43 -19.84 -29.13
N PHE A 634 -19.64 -20.03 -29.66
CA PHE A 634 -20.34 -21.31 -29.59
C PHE A 634 -20.30 -22.06 -30.94
N PRO A 635 -19.55 -23.16 -31.06
CA PRO A 635 -19.47 -23.93 -32.30
C PRO A 635 -20.76 -24.68 -32.61
N GLU A 636 -21.10 -24.73 -33.90
CA GLU A 636 -22.25 -25.48 -34.39
C GLU A 636 -22.14 -26.97 -34.06
N GLY A 637 -23.28 -27.56 -33.68
CA GLY A 637 -23.39 -28.99 -33.39
C GLY A 637 -22.78 -29.46 -32.07
N ARG A 638 -22.10 -28.59 -31.30
CA ARG A 638 -21.66 -28.92 -29.93
C ARG A 638 -22.69 -28.48 -28.90
N ALA A 639 -22.75 -29.23 -27.80
CA ALA A 639 -23.65 -28.94 -26.72
C ALA A 639 -23.07 -27.81 -25.86
N VAL A 640 -23.79 -26.69 -25.79
CA VAL A 640 -23.55 -25.59 -24.87
C VAL A 640 -24.34 -25.87 -23.61
N VAL A 641 -23.67 -26.09 -22.48
CA VAL A 641 -24.33 -26.37 -21.21
C VAL A 641 -24.20 -25.16 -20.31
N TRP A 642 -25.31 -24.72 -19.72
CA TRP A 642 -25.35 -23.51 -18.91
C TRP A 642 -26.15 -23.72 -17.63
N ARG A 643 -25.90 -22.89 -16.61
CA ARG A 643 -26.69 -22.85 -15.37
C ARG A 643 -26.65 -21.46 -14.75
N VAL A 644 -27.65 -21.16 -13.95
CA VAL A 644 -27.73 -19.92 -13.17
C VAL A 644 -27.25 -20.18 -11.75
N ARG A 645 -26.43 -19.29 -11.20
CA ARG A 645 -25.99 -19.32 -9.80
C ARG A 645 -26.46 -18.06 -9.10
N ARG A 646 -26.96 -18.20 -7.88
CA ARG A 646 -27.18 -17.04 -7.01
C ARG A 646 -25.87 -16.69 -6.32
N LEU A 647 -25.47 -15.42 -6.40
CA LEU A 647 -24.28 -14.90 -5.76
C LEU A 647 -24.59 -14.63 -4.29
N ASP A 648 -23.87 -15.28 -3.37
CA ASP A 648 -23.92 -14.91 -1.96
C ASP A 648 -22.95 -13.73 -1.75
N PRO A 649 -23.45 -12.55 -1.34
CA PRO A 649 -22.61 -11.39 -1.14
C PRO A 649 -21.66 -11.48 0.07
N VAL A 650 -21.78 -12.52 0.92
CA VAL A 650 -21.06 -12.66 2.19
C VAL A 650 -20.11 -13.86 2.20
N ARG A 651 -20.39 -14.93 1.44
CA ARG A 651 -19.54 -16.14 1.42
C ARG A 651 -18.89 -16.34 0.05
N HIS A 652 -17.60 -16.70 0.04
CA HIS A 652 -16.88 -17.18 -1.15
C HIS A 652 -17.38 -18.57 -1.65
N GLY A 653 -18.66 -18.90 -1.42
CA GLY A 653 -19.30 -20.15 -1.81
C GLY A 653 -20.70 -19.87 -2.32
N THR A 654 -21.05 -20.48 -3.45
CA THR A 654 -22.42 -20.42 -3.98
C THR A 654 -23.37 -21.18 -3.06
N LEU A 655 -24.45 -20.52 -2.65
CA LEU A 655 -25.48 -21.13 -1.81
C LEU A 655 -26.45 -21.99 -2.61
N VAL A 656 -26.75 -21.62 -3.87
CA VAL A 656 -27.78 -22.26 -4.71
C VAL A 656 -27.43 -22.11 -6.20
N ALA A 657 -27.59 -23.19 -6.96
CA ALA A 657 -27.51 -23.19 -8.43
C ALA A 657 -28.80 -23.76 -9.04
N SER A 658 -29.07 -23.42 -10.30
CA SER A 658 -30.04 -24.16 -11.11
C SER A 658 -29.46 -25.50 -11.55
N GLU A 659 -30.33 -26.43 -11.91
CA GLU A 659 -29.92 -27.57 -12.72
C GLU A 659 -29.30 -27.07 -14.05
N PRO A 660 -28.25 -27.74 -14.56
CA PRO A 660 -27.72 -27.44 -15.87
C PRO A 660 -28.74 -27.64 -16.98
N ARG A 661 -28.74 -26.72 -17.93
CA ARG A 661 -29.52 -26.78 -19.17
C ARG A 661 -28.57 -26.92 -20.34
N ARG A 662 -28.96 -27.69 -21.34
CA ARG A 662 -28.20 -27.92 -22.56
C ARG A 662 -28.86 -27.21 -23.73
N LEU A 663 -28.04 -26.61 -24.59
CA LEU A 663 -28.41 -25.96 -25.83
C LEU A 663 -27.52 -26.49 -26.95
N THR A 664 -28.01 -26.54 -28.17
CA THR A 664 -27.19 -26.89 -29.33
C THR A 664 -27.35 -25.81 -30.39
N ARG A 665 -26.26 -25.15 -30.78
CA ARG A 665 -26.28 -24.23 -31.91
C ARG A 665 -26.48 -25.02 -33.19
N VAL A 666 -27.50 -24.66 -33.96
CA VAL A 666 -27.76 -25.19 -35.31
C VAL A 666 -27.50 -24.10 -36.36
N PRO A 667 -27.28 -24.48 -37.63
CA PRO A 667 -27.08 -23.52 -38.72
C PRO A 667 -28.22 -22.50 -38.86
#